data_AF-A0A918LIJ2-F1
#
_entry.id   AF-A0A918LIJ2-F1
#
_cell.length_a   1.000
_cell.length_b   1.000
_cell.length_c   1.000
_cell.angle_alpha   90.00
_cell.angle_beta   90.00
_cell.angle_gamma   90.00
#
_symmetry.space_group_name_H-M   'P 1'
#
loop_
_entity.id
_entity.type
_entity.pdbx_description
1 polymer ?
#
loop_
_entity_poly.entity_id
_entity_poly.type
_entity_poly.pdbx_seq_one_letter_code
_entity_poly.pdbx_strand_id
1 'polypeptide(L)'
;MTSPHPTPILVPLRVDALPVSGSVRKGNLWHRWMPAYSKAERFQDPLDMTYEDFDAEKEGVYLHWRLPGALRRGRTDPGGTPDFPTVPNRWLIVRRSETPGTAHGWVVESDHVAEDGTSPYLRYGDDGKPQATFIGRHTELKNKDSWSEPRPDTALFLTALGAGLTAFSMYQPYNEDVFSFHDRLTGIDRTQDHTLSYLVLGWYSHLAGDPLTPPPGSEATLDQLLHGLGWYLQAGRVDGQGSTLCSGTTLAVRWRTAAAPDTRGHDDQMPNAKAIDVGFGQTWADAKYALDNRFGAAHAGAAPERAWLNALNAFHHDTLEHLGEADGDLRTQEEQHRRGFSRSDGGSVWSHRATGGLEPDPTGGDATGGSPGPRHLHDPNDAQRDLDAALRRIDEARRNLFELWWLKGLKDNGYYTGDDFDDTVCRRHRERWEKALASATGAAQEARDRLSIVPSGAFAAPDQEFHEVSDPVVLLRGTKVTDPLTGDTALACRTGEHTLDELGDLKPESPMPGAWCADVLPVHNRSAMLRVLTEFSLLHRALTPAGPAATPPTTLQDHLDTRADEAAARGIRVWTLPWIPLYLEWTLQCQPLAYARDGTRYWSYDGTRFRLVEKHAATAAVGDAGVLSGKSLLTPLPQYAGSRTAEQHADNAPDPEQARAYRELARLLGEGDLLCQTLNGVNAFFRQQAPTAHLARGAAAAYSGNEAPKPTKTSQQHFTPVRAGQVRFLSLTLVDAFGRSVEIIGKNNHGIRAIHCSPATRLSSGYVHGGHDRATVAELPPRIAHGARLRFDILDPHADQPPSAFRPVLNPLCGWLLVNRVDHTLIVYHPDGTAFGQVQIHHQPSGPGDVVRTTVWRALPPRPPAETWTQARAVLPRRLVQLLDPFLAVPRTRTTDDFDDLLSLIDQQLSSLARSRYEHDNAAVLAGRPIAVVRAGLRLETNGTPPAGAKSSFGQAGALKLADHRWPVRLGTAELPEDGLVAYCDGDAADTLWAPQALWPVPPDTAYIRRVVDGDPDSQDPALLLRAGPADDSLTVRPYHCVTLLMDPWQGVRAVTDILPVTTLRLPEGQARPVLSHLKVPFALGPLLARAAPAEPGRPPEVVMPCPSGWTGTWQWTQPPRTSSGGTAWSVHGIAPAVPDTDLPPERAPARAGFLLNLTDRRRPLAGNREEAP
;
A
#
# COMPACT_ATOMS: atom_id res chain seq x y z
N MET A 1 57.47 -9.12 25.19
CA MET A 1 56.80 -8.75 23.93
C MET A 1 55.49 -8.09 24.33
N THR A 2 55.44 -6.76 24.34
CA THR A 2 54.22 -5.98 24.60
C THR A 2 53.28 -6.17 23.43
N SER A 3 52.10 -6.74 23.68
CA SER A 3 51.02 -6.77 22.68
C SER A 3 50.79 -5.33 22.18
N PRO A 4 50.70 -5.10 20.85
CA PRO A 4 50.45 -3.75 20.34
C PRO A 4 49.10 -3.27 20.86
N HIS A 5 49.10 -2.10 21.53
CA HIS A 5 47.86 -1.47 21.97
C HIS A 5 47.05 -1.01 20.76
N PRO A 6 45.70 -1.11 20.80
CA PRO A 6 44.86 -0.66 19.70
C PRO A 6 44.95 0.86 19.52
N THR A 7 44.86 1.32 18.27
CA THR A 7 44.90 2.74 17.93
C THR A 7 43.50 3.36 18.10
N PRO A 8 43.34 4.43 18.90
CA PRO A 8 42.04 5.06 19.10
C PRO A 8 41.57 5.81 17.83
N ILE A 9 40.39 5.43 17.36
CA ILE A 9 39.69 6.06 16.24
C ILE A 9 38.63 7.00 16.81
N LEU A 10 38.77 8.29 16.51
CA LEU A 10 37.82 9.34 16.89
C LEU A 10 36.59 9.26 16.00
N VAL A 11 35.50 8.74 16.56
CA VAL A 11 34.20 8.63 15.89
C VAL A 11 33.35 9.83 16.31
N PRO A 12 32.97 10.73 15.38
CA PRO A 12 32.21 11.92 15.75
C PRO A 12 30.79 11.55 16.21
N LEU A 13 30.34 12.22 17.27
CA LEU A 13 28.96 12.19 17.75
C LEU A 13 28.36 13.59 17.83
N ARG A 14 27.04 13.67 17.63
CA ARG A 14 26.29 14.91 17.81
C ARG A 14 25.86 15.02 19.26
N VAL A 15 26.23 16.11 19.93
CA VAL A 15 25.77 16.48 21.27
C VAL A 15 24.80 17.64 21.15
N ASP A 16 23.54 17.40 21.46
CA ASP A 16 22.52 18.44 21.58
C ASP A 16 22.43 18.88 23.06
N ALA A 17 22.21 20.18 23.32
CA ALA A 17 22.11 20.71 24.67
C ALA A 17 20.87 21.59 24.84
N LEU A 18 20.09 21.34 25.89
CA LEU A 18 18.92 22.12 26.24
C LEU A 18 19.12 22.81 27.61
N PRO A 19 19.43 24.12 27.64
CA PRO A 19 19.41 24.89 28.88
C PRO A 19 17.97 25.14 29.33
N VAL A 20 17.62 24.63 30.51
CA VAL A 20 16.31 24.74 31.14
C VAL A 20 16.41 25.69 32.32
N SER A 21 16.18 26.98 32.07
CA SER A 21 15.98 27.98 33.13
C SER A 21 14.51 27.98 33.60
N GLY A 22 14.21 28.64 34.73
CA GLY A 22 12.84 28.76 35.20
C GLY A 22 11.86 29.41 34.20
N SER A 23 12.37 30.28 33.31
CA SER A 23 11.56 30.87 32.22
C SER A 23 11.28 29.85 31.11
N VAL A 24 12.30 29.11 30.66
CA VAL A 24 12.15 28.02 29.67
C VAL A 24 11.21 26.94 30.20
N ARG A 25 11.34 26.57 31.47
CA ARG A 25 10.50 25.55 32.11
C ARG A 25 9.04 25.97 32.18
N LYS A 26 8.74 27.19 32.65
CA LYS A 26 7.37 27.69 32.78
C LYS A 26 6.73 28.14 31.46
N GLY A 27 7.54 28.55 30.48
CA GLY A 27 7.08 29.07 29.20
C GLY A 27 6.82 28.01 28.13
N ASN A 28 7.17 26.74 28.37
CA ASN A 28 6.97 25.63 27.44
C ASN A 28 6.01 24.58 28.02
N LEU A 29 5.36 23.84 27.13
CA LEU A 29 4.66 22.61 27.48
C LEU A 29 5.68 21.47 27.51
N TRP A 30 5.56 20.59 28.50
CA TRP A 30 6.45 19.45 28.68
C TRP A 30 5.63 18.16 28.71
N HIS A 31 5.93 17.26 27.79
CA HIS A 31 5.48 15.87 27.83
C HIS A 31 6.74 15.02 27.98
N ARG A 32 7.06 14.70 29.24
CA ARG A 32 8.19 13.86 29.65
C ARG A 32 7.64 12.59 30.29
N TRP A 33 7.98 11.44 29.72
CA TRP A 33 7.40 10.16 30.08
C TRP A 33 8.46 9.17 30.57
N MET A 34 8.06 8.24 31.44
CA MET A 34 8.89 7.11 31.87
C MET A 34 8.16 5.77 31.67
N PRO A 35 8.82 4.73 31.12
CA PRO A 35 8.23 3.40 30.94
C PRO A 35 7.92 2.77 32.30
N ALA A 36 6.72 2.20 32.42
CA ALA A 36 6.24 1.59 33.65
C ALA A 36 6.29 0.06 33.51
N TYR A 37 7.49 -0.52 33.52
CA TYR A 37 7.68 -1.95 33.27
C TYR A 37 6.92 -2.88 34.24
N SER A 38 6.57 -2.41 35.44
CA SER A 38 5.71 -3.13 36.38
C SER A 38 4.28 -3.39 35.86
N LYS A 39 3.80 -2.60 34.88
CA LYS A 39 2.49 -2.80 34.23
C LYS A 39 2.43 -4.05 33.35
N ALA A 40 3.58 -4.47 32.79
CA ALA A 40 3.64 -5.66 31.94
C ALA A 40 3.28 -6.95 32.70
N GLU A 41 3.47 -6.98 34.02
CA GLU A 41 3.06 -8.11 34.87
C GLU A 41 1.53 -8.19 35.06
N ARG A 42 0.81 -7.10 34.78
CA ARG A 42 -0.62 -6.92 35.03
C ARG A 42 -1.48 -6.90 33.75
N PHE A 43 -0.95 -7.40 32.63
CA PHE A 43 -1.62 -7.35 31.32
C PHE A 43 -1.98 -5.93 30.86
N GLN A 44 -1.20 -4.94 31.27
CA GLN A 44 -1.30 -3.55 30.82
C GLN A 44 -0.13 -3.21 29.92
N ASP A 45 -0.31 -2.23 29.03
CA ASP A 45 0.77 -1.75 28.17
C ASP A 45 1.85 -1.07 29.04
N PRO A 46 3.10 -1.58 29.10
CA PRO A 46 4.19 -0.91 29.82
C PRO A 46 4.54 0.47 29.22
N LEU A 47 4.07 0.76 28.00
CA LEU A 47 4.19 2.06 27.33
C LEU A 47 3.08 3.06 27.67
N ASP A 48 2.07 2.65 28.47
CA ASP A 48 1.23 3.58 29.22
C ASP A 48 2.07 4.19 30.33
N MET A 49 2.90 5.16 29.94
CA MET A 49 3.95 5.73 30.75
C MET A 49 3.43 6.63 31.87
N THR A 50 4.26 6.84 32.90
CA THR A 50 4.04 7.87 33.91
C THR A 50 4.66 9.19 33.45
N TYR A 51 4.02 10.30 33.78
CA TYR A 51 4.59 11.64 33.54
C TYR A 51 5.67 11.93 34.59
N GLU A 52 6.80 12.47 34.14
CA GLU A 52 7.81 13.05 35.02
C GLU A 52 7.32 14.41 35.55
N ASP A 53 7.45 14.65 36.85
CA ASP A 53 7.21 15.98 37.42
C ASP A 53 8.40 16.89 37.08
N PHE A 54 8.17 17.90 36.24
CA PHE A 54 9.21 18.77 35.70
C PHE A 54 9.26 20.11 36.45
N ASP A 55 9.72 20.02 37.69
CA ASP A 55 9.72 21.11 38.68
C ASP A 55 11.01 21.96 38.66
N ALA A 56 11.19 22.82 39.68
CA ALA A 56 12.35 23.71 39.76
C ALA A 56 13.69 22.98 39.99
N GLU A 57 13.67 21.76 40.55
CA GLU A 57 14.88 20.96 40.77
C GLU A 57 15.42 20.39 39.44
N LYS A 58 14.57 20.33 38.42
CA LYS A 58 14.89 19.91 37.06
C LYS A 58 15.51 21.02 36.20
N GLU A 59 15.74 22.21 36.75
CA GLU A 59 16.43 23.29 36.03
C GLU A 59 17.94 23.03 35.95
N GLY A 60 18.56 23.36 34.81
CA GLY A 60 19.96 23.03 34.51
C GLY A 60 20.19 22.86 33.01
N VAL A 61 21.29 22.25 32.60
CA VAL A 61 21.58 21.96 31.18
C VAL A 61 21.47 20.45 30.94
N TYR A 62 20.56 20.06 30.05
CA TYR A 62 20.44 18.67 29.61
C TYR A 62 21.28 18.47 28.36
N LEU A 63 22.25 17.57 28.44
CA LEU A 63 23.02 17.09 27.30
C LEU A 63 22.41 15.79 26.82
N HIS A 64 22.25 15.62 25.52
CA HIS A 64 21.84 14.35 24.91
C HIS A 64 22.69 14.13 23.67
N TRP A 65 23.32 12.96 23.57
CA TRP A 65 24.17 12.63 22.43
C TRP A 65 23.60 11.51 21.59
N ARG A 66 23.68 11.70 20.27
CA ARG A 66 23.17 10.73 19.31
C ARG A 66 24.27 9.74 18.95
N LEU A 67 23.99 8.47 19.19
CA LEU A 67 24.88 7.39 18.79
C LEU A 67 25.08 7.37 17.27
N PRO A 68 26.30 7.06 16.78
CA PRO A 68 26.56 6.85 15.36
C PRO A 68 25.54 5.90 14.72
N GLY A 69 25.13 6.20 13.48
CA GLY A 69 24.07 5.43 12.80
C GLY A 69 24.34 3.93 12.73
N ALA A 70 25.61 3.54 12.58
CA ALA A 70 26.05 2.14 12.58
C ALA A 70 25.66 1.37 13.85
N LEU A 71 25.68 2.05 15.01
CA LEU A 71 25.37 1.46 16.32
C LEU A 71 23.86 1.42 16.61
N ARG A 72 23.04 2.00 15.73
CA ARG A 72 21.57 2.05 15.84
C ARG A 72 20.88 1.17 14.80
N ARG A 73 21.64 0.42 13.99
CA ARG A 73 21.11 -0.48 12.95
C ARG A 73 21.18 -1.93 13.41
N GLY A 74 20.03 -2.58 13.50
CA GLY A 74 19.95 -4.02 13.76
C GLY A 74 20.29 -4.82 12.51
N ARG A 75 20.89 -6.00 12.70
CA ARG A 75 21.10 -7.03 11.67
C ARG A 75 20.15 -8.17 11.98
N THR A 76 19.43 -8.66 10.97
CA THR A 76 18.57 -9.83 11.16
C THR A 76 19.44 -11.09 11.17
N ASP A 77 19.35 -11.89 12.22
CA ASP A 77 19.95 -13.22 12.22
C ASP A 77 19.23 -14.16 11.24
N PRO A 78 19.79 -15.32 10.87
CA PRO A 78 19.11 -16.28 9.99
C PRO A 78 17.76 -16.80 10.53
N GLY A 79 17.49 -16.61 11.82
CA GLY A 79 16.24 -16.95 12.49
C GLY A 79 15.18 -15.85 12.44
N GLY A 80 15.48 -14.68 11.85
CA GLY A 80 14.56 -13.55 11.75
C GLY A 80 14.57 -12.59 12.95
N THR A 81 15.41 -12.81 13.95
CA THR A 81 15.52 -11.93 15.13
C THR A 81 16.48 -10.79 14.85
N PRO A 82 16.08 -9.51 15.07
CA PRO A 82 16.98 -8.38 14.91
C PRO A 82 17.99 -8.32 16.08
N ASP A 83 19.27 -8.42 15.75
CA ASP A 83 20.41 -8.27 16.65
C ASP A 83 21.04 -6.87 16.50
N PHE A 84 21.23 -6.16 17.59
CA PHE A 84 21.78 -4.80 17.59
C PHE A 84 23.20 -4.80 18.18
N PRO A 85 24.15 -4.05 17.60
CA PRO A 85 25.49 -3.98 18.15
C PRO A 85 25.47 -3.35 19.55
N THR A 86 26.43 -3.78 20.37
CA THR A 86 26.74 -3.13 21.64
C THR A 86 27.20 -1.69 21.42
N VAL A 87 27.00 -0.85 22.43
CA VAL A 87 27.30 0.59 22.39
C VAL A 87 28.30 0.96 23.49
N PRO A 88 29.01 2.10 23.39
CA PRO A 88 29.88 2.56 24.46
C PRO A 88 29.10 2.73 25.77
N ASN A 89 29.65 2.19 26.85
CA ASN A 89 29.02 2.12 28.17
C ASN A 89 29.69 3.03 29.21
N ARG A 90 30.75 3.74 28.83
CA ARG A 90 31.42 4.74 29.66
C ARG A 90 31.47 6.07 28.91
N TRP A 91 31.10 7.15 29.58
CA TRP A 91 31.17 8.48 29.01
C TRP A 91 31.83 9.47 29.96
N LEU A 92 32.87 10.16 29.50
CA LEU A 92 33.47 11.30 30.19
C LEU A 92 32.79 12.58 29.67
N ILE A 93 32.31 13.39 30.59
CA ILE A 93 31.72 14.71 30.32
C ILE A 93 32.61 15.75 30.95
N VAL A 94 33.03 16.75 30.16
CA VAL A 94 33.82 17.89 30.64
C VAL A 94 33.08 19.18 30.34
N ARG A 95 32.81 19.99 31.37
CA ARG A 95 32.22 21.33 31.24
C ARG A 95 33.27 22.41 31.41
N ARG A 96 33.19 23.42 30.56
CA ARG A 96 33.88 24.71 30.72
C ARG A 96 32.88 25.87 30.80
N SER A 97 33.21 26.87 31.59
CA SER A 97 32.53 28.17 31.62
C SER A 97 33.48 29.26 31.15
N GLU A 98 32.97 30.48 30.99
CA GLU A 98 33.78 31.67 30.64
C GLU A 98 34.87 32.01 31.67
N THR A 99 34.87 31.37 32.85
CA THR A 99 35.95 31.54 33.83
C THR A 99 37.23 30.85 33.31
N PRO A 100 38.35 31.58 33.14
CA PRO A 100 39.60 30.98 32.66
C PRO A 100 40.12 29.88 33.58
N GLY A 101 40.70 28.83 33.01
CA GLY A 101 41.32 27.74 33.76
C GLY A 101 40.39 26.76 34.48
N THR A 102 39.07 26.97 34.50
CA THR A 102 38.12 26.09 35.22
C THR A 102 37.51 25.02 34.31
N ALA A 103 37.48 23.79 34.81
CA ALA A 103 36.81 22.66 34.17
C ALA A 103 36.20 21.74 35.24
N HIS A 104 35.02 21.19 34.95
CA HIS A 104 34.37 20.17 35.78
C HIS A 104 34.21 18.89 34.97
N GLY A 105 34.36 17.73 35.61
CA GLY A 105 34.35 16.42 34.95
C GLY A 105 33.43 15.42 35.61
N TRP A 106 32.78 14.56 34.81
CA TRP A 106 31.94 13.45 35.29
C TRP A 106 32.18 12.20 34.45
N VAL A 107 32.06 11.02 35.06
CA VAL A 107 31.98 9.74 34.36
C VAL A 107 30.58 9.18 34.47
N VAL A 108 29.94 8.91 33.35
CA VAL A 108 28.66 8.20 33.22
C VAL A 108 28.91 6.72 32.98
N GLU A 109 28.19 5.88 33.71
CA GLU A 109 28.23 4.42 33.62
C GLU A 109 26.88 3.91 33.10
N SER A 110 26.76 3.82 31.78
CA SER A 110 25.49 3.56 31.09
C SER A 110 24.92 2.16 31.36
N ASP A 111 25.71 1.21 31.83
CA ASP A 111 25.34 -0.19 32.09
C ASP A 111 25.24 -0.52 33.59
N HIS A 112 25.25 0.49 34.47
CA HIS A 112 25.02 0.30 35.89
C HIS A 112 23.55 -0.02 36.14
N VAL A 113 23.22 -1.30 36.31
CA VAL A 113 21.86 -1.77 36.61
C VAL A 113 21.71 -2.04 38.11
N ALA A 114 20.94 -1.20 38.80
CA ALA A 114 20.66 -1.27 40.23
C ALA A 114 19.50 -0.34 40.62
N GLU A 115 19.05 -0.40 41.88
CA GLU A 115 17.96 0.45 42.39
C GLU A 115 18.31 1.94 42.49
N ASP A 116 19.60 2.27 42.60
CA ASP A 116 20.12 3.64 42.60
C ASP A 116 20.36 4.21 41.19
N GLY A 117 19.95 3.49 40.15
CA GLY A 117 20.02 3.97 38.78
C GLY A 117 19.01 5.08 38.48
N THR A 118 19.23 5.81 37.40
CA THR A 118 18.48 7.02 37.04
C THR A 118 17.32 6.78 36.07
N SER A 119 17.45 5.78 35.17
CA SER A 119 16.46 5.51 34.13
C SER A 119 15.80 4.14 34.33
N PRO A 120 14.45 4.00 34.25
CA PRO A 120 13.81 2.70 34.40
C PRO A 120 14.27 1.70 33.34
N TYR A 121 14.47 0.44 33.73
CA TYR A 121 14.99 -0.62 32.89
C TYR A 121 14.33 -1.97 33.19
N LEU A 122 14.36 -2.89 32.22
CA LEU A 122 13.89 -4.26 32.39
C LEU A 122 15.08 -5.23 32.26
N ARG A 123 15.40 -5.91 33.35
CA ARG A 123 16.42 -6.97 33.38
C ARG A 123 15.75 -8.33 33.30
N TYR A 124 16.39 -9.31 32.66
CA TYR A 124 15.99 -10.71 32.74
C TYR A 124 16.90 -11.45 33.72
N GLY A 125 16.30 -12.15 34.69
CA GLY A 125 17.03 -13.05 35.59
C GLY A 125 17.48 -14.33 34.89
N ASP A 126 18.32 -15.13 35.56
CA ASP A 126 18.79 -16.42 35.04
C ASP A 126 17.66 -17.43 34.82
N ASP A 127 16.50 -17.23 35.46
CA ASP A 127 15.27 -18.00 35.26
C ASP A 127 14.42 -17.50 34.07
N GLY A 128 14.92 -16.52 33.33
CA GLY A 128 14.24 -15.90 32.19
C GLY A 128 13.10 -14.94 32.57
N LYS A 129 12.91 -14.64 33.85
CA LYS A 129 11.84 -13.72 34.28
C LYS A 129 12.26 -12.26 34.19
N PRO A 130 11.41 -11.37 33.66
CA PRO A 130 11.65 -9.95 33.67
C PRO A 130 11.56 -9.40 35.10
N GLN A 131 12.46 -8.49 35.45
CA GLN A 131 12.51 -7.75 36.71
C GLN A 131 12.68 -6.27 36.39
N ALA A 132 11.72 -5.46 36.82
CA ALA A 132 11.80 -4.00 36.70
C ALA A 132 12.88 -3.46 37.66
N THR A 133 13.75 -2.59 37.16
CA THR A 133 14.87 -1.98 37.91
C THR A 133 15.23 -0.63 37.27
N PHE A 134 16.41 -0.07 37.56
CA PHE A 134 16.93 1.13 36.92
C PHE A 134 18.32 0.88 36.32
N ILE A 135 18.70 1.73 35.37
CA ILE A 135 19.97 1.71 34.66
C ILE A 135 20.56 3.13 34.61
N GLY A 136 21.88 3.22 34.56
CA GLY A 136 22.61 4.47 34.40
C GLY A 136 22.92 5.13 35.74
N ARG A 137 24.12 5.71 35.82
CA ARG A 137 24.55 6.58 36.93
C ARG A 137 25.70 7.46 36.46
N HIS A 138 25.98 8.53 37.19
CA HIS A 138 27.21 9.31 37.00
C HIS A 138 27.98 9.51 38.31
N THR A 139 29.28 9.73 38.18
CA THR A 139 30.19 10.09 39.27
C THR A 139 30.91 11.39 38.94
N GLU A 140 30.80 12.40 39.82
CA GLU A 140 31.58 13.63 39.71
C GLU A 140 33.06 13.35 40.00
N LEU A 141 33.93 13.83 39.13
CA LEU A 141 35.36 13.70 39.30
C LEU A 141 35.94 14.95 39.99
N LYS A 142 36.46 14.79 41.20
CA LYS A 142 37.12 15.87 41.97
C LYS A 142 38.64 15.81 41.85
N ASN A 143 39.16 14.62 41.59
CA ASN A 143 40.56 14.30 41.40
C ASN A 143 40.68 12.93 40.68
N LYS A 144 41.91 12.49 40.40
CA LYS A 144 42.19 11.20 39.74
C LYS A 144 41.65 9.96 40.47
N ASP A 145 41.45 10.04 41.79
CA ASP A 145 41.02 8.92 42.64
C ASP A 145 39.49 8.91 42.84
N SER A 146 38.76 9.81 42.16
CA SER A 146 37.30 9.95 42.32
C SER A 146 36.50 8.83 41.65
N TRP A 147 37.09 8.12 40.68
CA TRP A 147 36.43 7.02 39.97
C TRP A 147 37.44 5.98 39.49
N SER A 148 37.04 4.71 39.50
CA SER A 148 37.77 3.59 38.91
C SER A 148 36.80 2.63 38.24
N GLU A 149 37.19 1.99 37.14
CA GLU A 149 36.36 1.02 36.42
C GLU A 149 35.86 -0.11 37.34
N PRO A 150 34.56 -0.20 37.64
CA PRO A 150 34.05 -1.18 38.59
C PRO A 150 33.91 -2.59 37.99
N ARG A 151 33.81 -2.74 36.66
CA ARG A 151 33.49 -4.02 36.01
C ARG A 151 34.30 -4.22 34.72
N PRO A 152 35.64 -4.28 34.80
CA PRO A 152 36.51 -4.35 33.61
C PRO A 152 36.33 -5.62 32.79
N ASP A 153 35.92 -6.74 33.39
CA ASP A 153 35.82 -8.06 32.76
C ASP A 153 34.38 -8.51 32.46
N THR A 154 33.39 -7.61 32.57
CA THR A 154 31.98 -7.95 32.34
C THR A 154 31.61 -7.79 30.87
N ALA A 155 30.92 -8.80 30.32
CA ALA A 155 30.41 -8.74 28.96
C ALA A 155 29.40 -7.60 28.80
N LEU A 156 29.51 -6.86 27.70
CA LEU A 156 28.62 -5.76 27.39
C LEU A 156 27.27 -6.28 26.88
N PHE A 157 26.17 -5.69 27.36
CA PHE A 157 24.81 -6.06 26.97
C PHE A 157 23.98 -4.87 26.43
N LEU A 158 24.43 -3.64 26.67
CA LEU A 158 23.67 -2.45 26.33
C LEU A 158 23.68 -2.20 24.83
N THR A 159 22.50 -2.00 24.25
CA THR A 159 22.29 -1.63 22.85
C THR A 159 21.51 -0.32 22.76
N ALA A 160 21.39 0.24 21.54
CA ALA A 160 20.63 1.46 21.29
C ALA A 160 19.13 1.38 21.65
N LEU A 161 18.57 0.17 21.78
CA LEU A 161 17.18 -0.09 22.16
C LEU A 161 16.96 -0.26 23.67
N GLY A 162 18.03 -0.31 24.47
CA GLY A 162 17.93 -0.55 25.91
C GLY A 162 17.19 -1.86 26.20
N ALA A 163 16.07 -1.77 26.92
CA ALA A 163 15.22 -2.92 27.25
C ALA A 163 14.06 -3.11 26.24
N GLY A 164 14.34 -2.96 24.95
CA GLY A 164 13.35 -3.14 23.87
C GLY A 164 12.49 -1.92 23.55
N LEU A 165 12.89 -0.73 23.99
CA LEU A 165 12.21 0.53 23.67
C LEU A 165 12.82 1.18 22.44
N THR A 166 12.04 1.32 21.36
CA THR A 166 12.51 1.87 20.07
C THR A 166 13.17 3.24 20.18
N ALA A 167 12.70 4.09 21.10
CA ALA A 167 13.23 5.43 21.30
C ALA A 167 14.21 5.55 22.47
N PHE A 168 14.67 4.42 23.06
CA PHE A 168 15.52 4.44 24.26
C PHE A 168 16.70 5.39 24.14
N SER A 169 17.48 5.29 23.06
CA SER A 169 18.63 6.18 22.81
C SER A 169 18.29 7.56 22.24
N MET A 170 17.04 7.80 21.85
CA MET A 170 16.61 9.00 21.12
C MET A 170 15.79 9.97 21.97
N TYR A 171 15.10 9.49 22.99
CA TYR A 171 14.27 10.31 23.87
C TYR A 171 14.96 10.47 25.22
N GLN A 172 15.48 11.68 25.50
CA GLN A 172 16.30 11.99 26.65
C GLN A 172 15.71 11.48 27.99
N PRO A 173 14.39 11.61 28.28
CA PRO A 173 13.81 11.11 29.53
C PRO A 173 13.96 9.60 29.78
N TYR A 174 14.24 8.78 28.76
CA TYR A 174 14.44 7.33 28.93
C TYR A 174 15.87 6.93 29.26
N ASN A 175 16.84 7.85 29.14
CA ASN A 175 18.27 7.50 29.12
C ASN A 175 19.15 8.49 29.90
N GLU A 176 18.60 9.16 30.92
CA GLU A 176 19.38 9.97 31.85
C GLU A 176 20.50 9.12 32.47
N ASP A 177 21.74 9.62 32.44
CA ASP A 177 22.98 8.91 32.79
C ASP A 177 23.20 7.59 32.04
N VAL A 178 22.71 7.52 30.81
CA VAL A 178 23.01 6.43 29.86
C VAL A 178 23.54 7.02 28.55
N PHE A 179 22.71 7.81 27.85
CA PHE A 179 23.08 8.56 26.63
C PHE A 179 22.77 10.06 26.74
N SER A 180 22.45 10.50 27.95
CA SER A 180 22.24 11.89 28.30
C SER A 180 22.77 12.18 29.70
N PHE A 181 22.88 13.46 30.03
CA PHE A 181 23.37 13.94 31.33
C PHE A 181 22.67 15.24 31.70
N HIS A 182 22.26 15.36 32.96
CA HIS A 182 21.70 16.59 33.52
C HIS A 182 22.74 17.32 34.36
N ASP A 183 23.31 18.40 33.82
CA ASP A 183 24.15 19.30 34.61
C ASP A 183 23.29 20.27 35.42
N ARG A 184 23.29 20.08 36.75
CA ARG A 184 22.63 20.96 37.72
C ARG A 184 23.30 22.33 37.89
N LEU A 185 24.37 22.59 37.15
CA LEU A 185 25.18 23.80 37.18
C LEU A 185 25.86 24.02 38.54
N THR A 186 26.31 22.94 39.17
CA THR A 186 27.06 22.99 40.43
C THR A 186 28.27 23.91 40.27
N GLY A 187 28.41 24.92 41.13
CA GLY A 187 29.51 25.89 41.08
C GLY A 187 29.30 27.08 40.13
N ILE A 188 28.13 27.20 39.49
CA ILE A 188 27.75 28.34 38.63
C ILE A 188 26.62 29.13 39.30
N ASP A 189 26.69 30.46 39.29
CA ASP A 189 25.64 31.34 39.82
C ASP A 189 24.47 31.42 38.82
N ARG A 190 23.45 30.59 39.04
CA ARG A 190 22.28 30.51 38.14
C ARG A 190 21.47 31.81 38.03
N THR A 191 21.78 32.84 38.81
CA THR A 191 21.17 34.18 38.74
C THR A 191 21.84 35.12 37.74
N GLN A 192 22.94 34.68 37.10
CA GLN A 192 23.64 35.42 36.05
C GLN A 192 23.61 34.66 34.71
N ASP A 193 23.87 35.39 33.62
CA ASP A 193 23.99 34.82 32.29
C ASP A 193 25.39 34.21 32.11
N HIS A 194 25.48 33.02 31.55
CA HIS A 194 26.72 32.26 31.39
C HIS A 194 26.86 31.67 29.99
N THR A 195 28.10 31.48 29.53
CA THR A 195 28.41 30.78 28.28
C THR A 195 29.22 29.52 28.60
N LEU A 196 28.57 28.37 28.40
CA LEU A 196 29.11 27.07 28.76
C LEU A 196 29.53 26.29 27.51
N SER A 197 30.47 25.38 27.65
CA SER A 197 30.84 24.44 26.58
C SER A 197 31.03 23.07 27.18
N TYR A 198 30.65 22.03 26.44
CA TYR A 198 30.73 20.65 26.91
C TYR A 198 31.43 19.77 25.88
N LEU A 199 32.27 18.87 26.39
CA LEU A 199 32.90 17.77 25.65
C LEU A 199 32.35 16.46 26.20
N VAL A 200 31.94 15.56 25.30
CA VAL A 200 31.49 14.20 25.61
C VAL A 200 32.41 13.21 24.90
N LEU A 201 33.00 12.29 25.66
CA LEU A 201 33.89 11.23 25.18
C LEU A 201 33.36 9.86 25.61
N GLY A 202 33.10 8.95 24.67
CA GLY A 202 32.56 7.61 24.94
C GLY A 202 33.53 6.50 24.58
N TRP A 203 33.68 5.49 25.44
CA TRP A 203 34.48 4.29 25.16
C TRP A 203 33.80 3.01 25.68
N TYR A 204 34.28 1.87 25.17
CA TYR A 204 33.89 0.55 25.65
C TYR A 204 34.76 0.15 26.84
N SER A 205 34.15 -0.21 27.97
CA SER A 205 34.91 -0.70 29.14
C SER A 205 35.63 -2.03 28.85
N HIS A 206 35.11 -2.82 27.91
CA HIS A 206 35.67 -4.11 27.48
C HIS A 206 35.80 -4.19 25.95
N LEU A 207 37.02 -4.37 25.43
CA LEU A 207 37.32 -4.32 23.98
C LEU A 207 36.60 -5.38 23.14
N ALA A 208 36.27 -6.55 23.71
CA ALA A 208 35.56 -7.58 22.95
C ALA A 208 34.14 -7.18 22.50
N GLY A 209 33.55 -6.13 23.10
CA GLY A 209 32.28 -5.56 22.65
C GLY A 209 32.43 -4.33 21.75
N ASP A 210 33.65 -3.93 21.40
CA ASP A 210 33.92 -2.84 20.45
C ASP A 210 33.77 -3.37 19.02
N PRO A 211 32.97 -2.74 18.14
CA PRO A 211 32.78 -3.18 16.76
C PRO A 211 34.03 -3.06 15.88
N LEU A 212 35.07 -2.35 16.32
CA LEU A 212 36.38 -2.32 15.65
C LEU A 212 37.31 -3.46 16.09
N THR A 213 36.88 -4.29 17.04
CA THR A 213 37.55 -5.55 17.38
C THR A 213 37.04 -6.66 16.46
N PRO A 214 37.92 -7.37 15.73
CA PRO A 214 37.49 -8.46 14.86
C PRO A 214 36.88 -9.61 15.68
N PRO A 215 35.80 -10.26 15.21
CA PRO A 215 35.24 -11.44 15.86
C PRO A 215 36.27 -12.56 16.03
N PRO A 216 36.16 -13.41 17.06
CA PRO A 216 37.06 -14.55 17.24
C PRO A 216 37.14 -15.42 15.98
N GLY A 217 38.36 -15.63 15.45
CA GLY A 217 38.60 -16.40 14.23
C GLY A 217 38.46 -15.64 12.91
N SER A 218 38.18 -14.33 12.95
CA SER A 218 38.15 -13.45 11.77
C SER A 218 39.50 -12.75 11.54
N GLU A 219 39.94 -12.70 10.28
CA GLU A 219 41.12 -11.92 9.83
C GLU A 219 40.73 -10.54 9.26
N ALA A 220 39.53 -10.04 9.60
CA ALA A 220 39.05 -8.75 9.09
C ALA A 220 40.00 -7.61 9.46
N THR A 221 40.37 -6.81 8.46
CA THR A 221 41.21 -5.62 8.63
C THR A 221 40.39 -4.44 9.17
N LEU A 222 41.05 -3.46 9.80
CA LEU A 222 40.38 -2.25 10.30
C LEU A 222 39.59 -1.51 9.21
N ASP A 223 40.13 -1.42 7.99
CA ASP A 223 39.43 -0.79 6.85
C ASP A 223 38.13 -1.52 6.49
N GLN A 224 38.12 -2.86 6.54
CA GLN A 224 36.91 -3.66 6.29
C GLN A 224 35.87 -3.48 7.40
N LEU A 225 36.30 -3.38 8.66
CA LEU A 225 35.41 -3.11 9.80
C LEU A 225 34.79 -1.71 9.70
N LEU A 226 35.60 -0.69 9.41
CA LEU A 226 35.13 0.69 9.19
C LEU A 226 34.12 0.74 8.03
N HIS A 227 34.46 0.15 6.88
CA HIS A 227 33.55 0.09 5.73
C HIS A 227 32.23 -0.63 6.06
N GLY A 228 32.29 -1.74 6.81
CA GLY A 228 31.11 -2.48 7.27
C GLY A 228 30.21 -1.70 8.24
N LEU A 229 30.76 -0.70 8.93
CA LEU A 229 30.04 0.26 9.78
C LEU A 229 29.59 1.51 8.99
N GLY A 230 29.98 1.65 7.72
CA GLY A 230 29.77 2.86 6.94
C GLY A 230 30.60 4.05 7.45
N TRP A 231 31.78 3.77 8.00
CA TRP A 231 32.75 4.76 8.49
C TRP A 231 33.97 4.79 7.57
N TYR A 232 34.68 5.92 7.51
CA TYR A 232 35.96 6.02 6.81
C TYR A 232 36.92 6.96 7.54
N LEU A 233 38.23 6.75 7.40
CA LEU A 233 39.25 7.64 7.95
C LEU A 233 39.51 8.81 7.01
N GLN A 234 39.48 10.05 7.53
CA GLN A 234 39.78 11.25 6.73
C GLN A 234 41.22 11.31 6.23
N ALA A 235 42.16 10.68 6.94
CA ALA A 235 43.58 10.78 6.64
C ALA A 235 44.27 9.42 6.76
N GLY A 236 44.50 8.80 5.61
CA GLY A 236 45.36 7.63 5.46
C GLY A 236 44.85 6.33 6.09
N ARG A 237 45.63 5.27 5.88
CA ARG A 237 45.40 3.94 6.43
C ARG A 237 46.08 3.81 7.78
N VAL A 238 45.39 3.22 8.76
CA VAL A 238 45.98 2.86 10.05
C VAL A 238 46.30 1.36 10.02
N ASP A 239 47.56 1.02 10.26
CA ASP A 239 47.99 -0.37 10.35
C ASP A 239 47.72 -0.92 11.77
N GLY A 240 47.14 -2.12 11.86
CA GLY A 240 46.86 -2.81 13.13
C GLY A 240 45.40 -2.76 13.58
N GLN A 241 45.18 -2.95 14.88
CA GLN A 241 43.84 -2.94 15.49
C GLN A 241 43.44 -1.52 15.90
N GLY A 242 42.17 -1.17 15.71
CA GLY A 242 41.57 0.09 16.16
C GLY A 242 40.72 -0.10 17.41
N SER A 243 40.52 0.97 18.18
CA SER A 243 39.49 1.06 19.22
C SER A 243 38.58 2.25 18.97
N THR A 244 37.29 2.12 19.29
CA THR A 244 36.30 3.18 19.13
C THR A 244 36.39 4.17 20.29
N LEU A 245 36.69 5.43 19.97
CA LEU A 245 36.59 6.56 20.90
C LEU A 245 35.59 7.57 20.33
N CYS A 246 34.36 7.54 20.83
CA CYS A 246 33.33 8.48 20.41
C CYS A 246 33.66 9.87 20.97
N SER A 247 33.68 10.92 20.14
CA SER A 247 33.89 12.31 20.59
C SER A 247 32.88 13.29 20.00
N GLY A 248 32.37 14.20 20.82
CA GLY A 248 31.51 15.30 20.39
C GLY A 248 31.52 16.47 21.35
N THR A 249 31.28 17.66 20.82
CA THR A 249 31.28 18.90 21.57
C THR A 249 30.00 19.69 21.31
N THR A 250 29.55 20.45 22.30
CA THR A 250 28.54 21.50 22.13
C THR A 250 29.08 22.78 22.74
N LEU A 251 29.27 23.78 21.90
CA LEU A 251 30.10 24.96 22.18
C LEU A 251 29.23 26.20 22.32
N ALA A 252 29.58 27.08 23.24
CA ALA A 252 28.86 28.33 23.51
C ALA A 252 27.36 28.17 23.83
N VAL A 253 27.02 27.17 24.66
CA VAL A 253 25.69 26.99 25.24
C VAL A 253 25.36 28.19 26.13
N ARG A 254 24.31 28.94 25.79
CA ARG A 254 23.93 30.16 26.51
C ARG A 254 22.94 29.83 27.63
N TRP A 255 23.35 30.02 28.88
CA TRP A 255 22.45 30.05 30.03
C TRP A 255 21.97 31.50 30.25
N ARG A 256 20.64 31.71 30.26
CA ARG A 256 20.04 33.04 30.46
C ARG A 256 19.09 33.06 31.64
N THR A 257 19.13 34.16 32.39
CA THR A 257 18.28 34.44 33.54
C THR A 257 16.96 35.09 33.13
N ALA A 258 15.94 34.97 33.98
CA ALA A 258 14.53 35.23 33.67
C ALA A 258 14.15 36.70 33.35
N ALA A 259 15.08 37.64 33.21
CA ALA A 259 14.81 39.08 33.14
C ALA A 259 14.51 39.64 31.74
N ALA A 260 14.68 38.87 30.65
CA ALA A 260 14.34 39.34 29.30
C ALA A 260 12.92 38.91 28.92
N PRO A 261 11.91 39.82 28.92
CA PRO A 261 10.64 39.54 28.27
C PRO A 261 10.92 39.41 26.77
N ASP A 262 10.39 38.35 26.16
CA ASP A 262 10.46 38.09 24.72
C ASP A 262 11.76 37.40 24.23
N THR A 263 11.89 36.09 24.47
CA THR A 263 12.96 35.27 23.87
C THR A 263 12.47 33.95 23.28
N ARG A 264 11.36 33.97 22.52
CA ARG A 264 11.39 33.23 21.24
C ARG A 264 12.25 34.05 20.27
N GLY A 265 13.54 34.17 20.58
CA GLY A 265 14.49 34.88 19.73
C GLY A 265 14.67 34.15 18.40
N HIS A 266 15.40 34.77 17.47
CA HIS A 266 15.84 34.15 16.21
C HIS A 266 16.55 32.79 16.39
N ASP A 267 16.99 32.45 17.61
CA ASP A 267 17.74 31.23 17.94
C ASP A 267 16.84 30.01 18.31
N ASP A 268 15.53 30.17 18.59
CA ASP A 268 14.64 29.05 18.92
C ASP A 268 14.08 28.38 17.66
N GLN A 269 14.52 27.14 17.42
CA GLN A 269 14.06 26.35 16.28
C GLN A 269 12.68 25.72 16.48
N MET A 270 12.04 25.86 17.64
CA MET A 270 10.68 25.36 17.83
C MET A 270 9.67 26.08 16.89
N PRO A 271 8.76 25.36 16.23
CA PRO A 271 7.75 25.94 15.35
C PRO A 271 6.63 26.60 16.14
N ASN A 272 5.97 27.57 15.51
CA ASN A 272 4.70 28.10 16.01
C ASN A 272 3.58 27.10 15.67
N ALA A 273 2.81 26.65 16.67
CA ALA A 273 1.67 25.75 16.49
C ALA A 273 0.73 26.17 15.35
N LYS A 274 0.49 27.47 15.17
CA LYS A 274 -0.40 27.99 14.11
C LYS A 274 0.15 27.79 12.70
N ALA A 275 1.47 27.74 12.54
CA ALA A 275 2.17 27.55 11.27
C ALA A 275 2.29 26.08 10.84
N ILE A 276 1.91 25.12 11.70
CA ILE A 276 1.94 23.70 11.37
C ILE A 276 0.61 23.29 10.71
N ASP A 277 0.65 22.93 9.44
CA ASP A 277 -0.53 22.41 8.73
C ASP A 277 -0.72 20.92 8.97
N VAL A 278 -1.98 20.48 9.02
CA VAL A 278 -2.39 19.10 9.32
C VAL A 278 -3.13 18.52 8.12
N GLY A 279 -2.53 17.54 7.45
CA GLY A 279 -3.14 16.73 6.40
C GLY A 279 -3.66 15.39 6.95
N PHE A 280 -4.78 14.91 6.43
CA PHE A 280 -5.40 13.65 6.82
C PHE A 280 -5.83 12.84 5.58
N GLY A 281 -5.38 11.59 5.49
CA GLY A 281 -5.61 10.71 4.34
C GLY A 281 -5.56 9.23 4.70
N GLN A 282 -5.84 8.34 3.74
CA GLN A 282 -5.64 6.90 3.97
C GLN A 282 -4.15 6.54 3.86
N THR A 283 -3.43 7.22 2.97
CA THR A 283 -1.97 7.12 2.82
C THR A 283 -1.28 8.47 3.08
N TRP A 284 0.05 8.46 3.22
CA TRP A 284 0.82 9.71 3.31
C TRP A 284 0.72 10.53 2.02
N ALA A 285 0.64 9.88 0.85
CA ALA A 285 0.48 10.54 -0.45
C ALA A 285 -0.88 11.26 -0.53
N ASP A 286 -1.96 10.64 -0.02
CA ASP A 286 -3.28 11.25 0.08
C ASP A 286 -3.29 12.49 0.96
N ALA A 287 -2.67 12.38 2.14
CA ALA A 287 -2.59 13.46 3.11
C ALA A 287 -1.75 14.62 2.56
N LYS A 288 -0.68 14.32 1.81
CA LYS A 288 0.12 15.32 1.11
C LYS A 288 -0.66 16.00 -0.02
N TYR A 289 -1.36 15.23 -0.86
CA TYR A 289 -2.23 15.76 -1.92
C TYR A 289 -3.29 16.72 -1.35
N ALA A 290 -3.88 16.38 -0.19
CA ALA A 290 -4.82 17.25 0.50
C ALA A 290 -4.21 18.59 0.92
N LEU A 291 -2.98 18.58 1.43
CA LEU A 291 -2.25 19.80 1.79
C LEU A 291 -1.89 20.62 0.55
N ASP A 292 -1.31 20.01 -0.48
CA ASP A 292 -0.85 20.71 -1.69
C ASP A 292 -2.03 21.36 -2.43
N ASN A 293 -3.19 20.68 -2.52
CA ASN A 293 -4.39 21.21 -3.15
C ASN A 293 -4.92 22.48 -2.48
N ARG A 294 -4.79 22.61 -1.15
CA ARG A 294 -5.14 23.83 -0.42
C ARG A 294 -4.24 25.01 -0.80
N PHE A 295 -2.94 24.77 -0.94
CA PHE A 295 -2.00 25.82 -1.32
C PHE A 295 -2.17 26.26 -2.77
N GLY A 296 -2.48 25.34 -3.69
CA GLY A 296 -2.88 25.70 -5.06
C GLY A 296 -4.17 26.52 -5.09
N ALA A 297 -5.18 26.13 -4.30
CA ALA A 297 -6.44 26.89 -4.21
C ALA A 297 -6.28 28.31 -3.61
N ALA A 298 -5.33 28.51 -2.69
CA ALA A 298 -5.06 29.82 -2.08
C ALA A 298 -4.35 30.81 -3.02
N HIS A 299 -3.72 30.32 -4.09
CA HIS A 299 -3.06 31.13 -5.14
C HIS A 299 -3.88 31.17 -6.44
N ALA A 300 -5.12 30.65 -6.42
CA ALA A 300 -5.88 30.33 -7.61
C ALA A 300 -6.26 31.55 -8.47
N GLY A 301 -5.51 31.70 -9.56
CA GLY A 301 -5.87 32.43 -10.77
C GLY A 301 -5.58 31.69 -12.08
N ALA A 302 -4.98 30.49 -12.07
CA ALA A 302 -4.50 29.87 -13.31
C ALA A 302 -4.67 28.33 -13.36
N ALA A 303 -5.26 27.84 -14.48
CA ALA A 303 -5.38 26.41 -14.83
C ALA A 303 -4.08 25.56 -14.81
N PRO A 304 -2.86 26.10 -15.04
CA PRO A 304 -1.61 25.36 -14.88
C PRO A 304 -1.40 24.78 -13.47
N GLU A 305 -2.07 25.34 -12.45
CA GLU A 305 -1.88 24.88 -11.07
C GLU A 305 -2.52 23.51 -10.76
N ARG A 306 -3.53 23.09 -11.54
CA ARG A 306 -4.17 21.79 -11.35
C ARG A 306 -3.43 20.66 -12.04
N ALA A 307 -2.80 20.94 -13.18
CA ALA A 307 -2.04 19.97 -13.95
C ALA A 307 -0.80 19.47 -13.16
N TRP A 308 -0.07 20.37 -12.48
CA TRP A 308 1.06 19.94 -11.66
C TRP A 308 0.64 19.13 -10.42
N LEU A 309 -0.50 19.48 -9.80
CA LEU A 309 -1.04 18.73 -8.67
C LEU A 309 -1.39 17.29 -9.08
N ASN A 310 -2.04 17.11 -10.22
CA ASN A 310 -2.34 15.80 -10.76
C ASN A 310 -1.06 15.04 -11.13
N ALA A 311 -0.07 15.72 -11.73
CA ALA A 311 1.22 15.10 -12.06
C ALA A 311 2.00 14.65 -10.82
N LEU A 312 2.05 15.47 -9.77
CA LEU A 312 2.69 15.09 -8.52
C LEU A 312 1.94 13.96 -7.81
N ASN A 313 0.59 13.96 -7.88
CA ASN A 313 -0.21 12.85 -7.38
C ASN A 313 0.10 11.57 -8.16
N ALA A 314 0.12 11.62 -9.49
CA ALA A 314 0.46 10.48 -10.34
C ALA A 314 1.89 9.97 -10.09
N PHE A 315 2.85 10.87 -9.87
CA PHE A 315 4.22 10.52 -9.49
C PHE A 315 4.26 9.73 -8.17
N HIS A 316 3.58 10.20 -7.11
CA HIS A 316 3.54 9.46 -5.83
C HIS A 316 2.86 8.09 -5.95
N HIS A 317 2.00 7.91 -6.95
CA HIS A 317 1.26 6.67 -7.20
C HIS A 317 1.88 5.78 -8.29
N ASP A 318 3.02 6.18 -8.86
CA ASP A 318 3.69 5.46 -9.96
C ASP A 318 2.81 5.32 -11.22
N THR A 319 2.04 6.36 -11.53
CA THR A 319 1.13 6.44 -12.68
C THR A 319 1.43 7.62 -13.60
N LEU A 320 2.60 8.25 -13.45
CA LEU A 320 2.97 9.47 -14.18
C LEU A 320 3.00 9.24 -15.70
N GLU A 321 3.43 8.05 -16.15
CA GLU A 321 3.47 7.69 -17.58
C GLU A 321 2.07 7.66 -18.23
N HIS A 322 1.04 7.34 -17.45
CA HIS A 322 -0.34 7.28 -17.93
C HIS A 322 -1.05 8.63 -17.88
N LEU A 323 -0.47 9.67 -17.26
CA LEU A 323 -1.16 10.94 -17.06
C LEU A 323 -1.58 11.63 -18.38
N GLY A 324 -0.82 11.41 -19.46
CA GLY A 324 -1.14 11.92 -20.79
C GLY A 324 -2.22 11.12 -21.55
N GLU A 325 -2.59 9.95 -21.03
CA GLU A 325 -3.67 9.11 -21.59
C GLU A 325 -5.04 9.68 -21.18
N ALA A 326 -6.08 9.40 -21.96
CA ALA A 326 -7.43 9.91 -21.69
C ALA A 326 -7.99 9.48 -20.31
N ASP A 327 -7.44 8.40 -19.75
CA ASP A 327 -7.81 7.80 -18.48
C ASP A 327 -6.77 7.94 -17.36
N GLY A 328 -5.70 8.72 -17.56
CA GLY A 328 -4.60 8.84 -16.59
C GLY A 328 -5.03 9.27 -15.19
N ASP A 329 -5.96 10.22 -15.10
CA ASP A 329 -6.51 10.71 -13.83
C ASP A 329 -7.27 9.60 -13.08
N LEU A 330 -8.06 8.78 -13.79
CA LEU A 330 -8.84 7.70 -13.19
C LEU A 330 -7.92 6.55 -12.74
N ARG A 331 -6.91 6.17 -13.54
CA ARG A 331 -5.87 5.21 -13.12
C ARG A 331 -5.17 5.65 -11.85
N THR A 332 -4.82 6.93 -11.76
CA THR A 332 -4.20 7.50 -10.56
C THR A 332 -5.13 7.41 -9.36
N GLN A 333 -6.43 7.66 -9.52
CA GLN A 333 -7.42 7.53 -8.44
C GLN A 333 -7.63 6.08 -7.99
N GLU A 334 -7.63 5.11 -8.91
CA GLU A 334 -7.71 3.69 -8.58
C GLU A 334 -6.46 3.20 -7.85
N GLU A 335 -5.28 3.63 -8.27
CA GLU A 335 -4.02 3.32 -7.58
C GLU A 335 -3.96 3.96 -6.19
N GLN A 336 -4.44 5.20 -6.07
CA GLN A 336 -4.64 5.86 -4.79
C GLN A 336 -5.56 5.04 -3.87
N HIS A 337 -6.71 4.59 -4.38
CA HIS A 337 -7.64 3.75 -3.64
C HIS A 337 -7.01 2.42 -3.22
N ARG A 338 -6.31 1.74 -4.13
CA ARG A 338 -5.63 0.46 -3.92
C ARG A 338 -4.57 0.56 -2.82
N ARG A 339 -3.78 1.63 -2.77
CA ARG A 339 -2.74 1.85 -1.75
C ARG A 339 -3.30 2.14 -0.35
N GLY A 340 -4.59 2.46 -0.24
CA GLY A 340 -5.30 2.56 1.03
C GLY A 340 -5.55 1.21 1.72
N PHE A 341 -5.17 0.10 1.09
CA PHE A 341 -5.32 -1.25 1.63
C PHE A 341 -3.96 -1.94 1.80
N SER A 342 -3.80 -2.62 2.93
CA SER A 342 -2.78 -3.64 3.15
C SER A 342 -3.16 -4.94 2.43
N ARG A 343 -2.16 -5.77 2.13
CA ARG A 343 -2.33 -7.05 1.44
C ARG A 343 -1.94 -8.18 2.37
N SER A 344 -2.69 -9.27 2.29
CA SER A 344 -2.38 -10.55 2.92
C SER A 344 -2.51 -11.66 1.90
N ASP A 345 -1.76 -12.74 2.12
CA ASP A 345 -1.66 -13.85 1.18
C ASP A 345 -3.04 -14.49 0.88
N GLY A 346 -3.29 -14.74 -0.41
CA GLY A 346 -4.47 -15.43 -0.91
C GLY A 346 -4.41 -16.94 -0.72
N GLY A 347 -3.19 -17.49 -0.64
CA GLY A 347 -2.89 -18.90 -0.84
C GLY A 347 -2.15 -19.10 -2.16
N SER A 348 -2.14 -20.34 -2.67
CA SER A 348 -1.42 -20.67 -3.90
C SER A 348 -2.27 -21.45 -4.89
N VAL A 349 -1.92 -21.36 -6.17
CA VAL A 349 -2.48 -22.17 -7.25
C VAL A 349 -1.33 -22.75 -8.06
N TRP A 350 -1.34 -24.06 -8.26
CA TRP A 350 -0.40 -24.78 -9.09
C TRP A 350 -0.70 -24.56 -10.57
N SER A 351 0.31 -24.11 -11.31
CA SER A 351 0.24 -23.86 -12.75
C SER A 351 1.48 -24.40 -13.49
N HIS A 352 1.37 -24.55 -14.81
CA HIS A 352 2.51 -24.85 -15.67
C HIS A 352 3.06 -23.56 -16.27
N ARG A 353 4.38 -23.48 -16.43
CA ARG A 353 5.01 -22.32 -17.08
C ARG A 353 4.59 -22.35 -18.55
N ALA A 354 3.87 -21.33 -19.00
CA ALA A 354 3.71 -21.10 -20.42
C ALA A 354 5.13 -20.96 -20.99
N THR A 355 5.56 -21.90 -21.82
CA THR A 355 6.80 -21.76 -22.59
C THR A 355 6.65 -20.55 -23.48
N GLY A 356 7.14 -19.40 -23.01
CA GLY A 356 7.26 -18.19 -23.79
C GLY A 356 8.26 -18.44 -24.91
N GLY A 357 7.79 -18.34 -26.15
CA GLY A 357 8.57 -18.20 -27.37
C GLY A 357 9.45 -19.39 -27.75
N LEU A 358 9.14 -20.04 -28.87
CA LEU A 358 10.12 -20.43 -29.88
C LEU A 358 9.39 -20.76 -31.18
N GLU A 359 9.97 -20.29 -32.28
CA GLU A 359 9.53 -20.52 -33.65
C GLU A 359 9.18 -21.99 -33.91
N PRO A 360 8.21 -22.30 -34.79
CA PRO A 360 8.03 -23.66 -35.25
C PRO A 360 9.30 -24.12 -35.96
N ASP A 361 10.00 -25.09 -35.37
CA ASP A 361 11.08 -25.81 -36.03
C ASP A 361 10.54 -26.35 -37.38
N PRO A 362 11.14 -25.98 -38.54
CA PRO A 362 10.66 -26.41 -39.85
C PRO A 362 10.95 -27.88 -40.16
N THR A 363 11.58 -28.62 -39.23
CA THR A 363 11.86 -30.04 -39.44
C THR A 363 10.77 -30.91 -38.81
N GLY A 364 9.89 -31.42 -39.67
CA GLY A 364 8.89 -32.41 -39.30
C GLY A 364 9.54 -33.67 -38.72
N GLY A 365 9.52 -33.78 -37.40
CA GLY A 365 9.79 -34.99 -36.65
C GLY A 365 8.59 -35.29 -35.77
N ASP A 366 8.00 -36.48 -35.95
CA ASP A 366 6.93 -37.02 -35.11
C ASP A 366 7.37 -37.02 -33.63
N ALA A 367 7.01 -35.97 -32.90
CA ALA A 367 7.07 -35.95 -31.45
C ALA A 367 5.77 -36.56 -30.91
N THR A 368 5.73 -37.88 -30.79
CA THR A 368 4.76 -38.60 -29.93
C THR A 368 5.06 -38.42 -28.43
N GLY A 369 5.55 -37.25 -28.02
CA GLY A 369 5.66 -36.82 -26.63
C GLY A 369 4.51 -35.87 -26.34
N GLY A 370 3.34 -36.40 -26.00
CA GLY A 370 2.19 -35.59 -25.64
C GLY A 370 2.56 -34.63 -24.52
N SER A 371 2.41 -33.31 -24.75
CA SER A 371 2.32 -32.37 -23.64
C SER A 371 1.28 -32.92 -22.66
N PRO A 372 1.62 -33.12 -21.38
CA PRO A 372 0.67 -33.65 -20.41
C PRO A 372 -0.57 -32.76 -20.45
N GLY A 373 -1.72 -33.38 -20.71
CA GLY A 373 -2.97 -32.64 -20.74
C GLY A 373 -3.19 -31.91 -19.41
N PRO A 374 -3.96 -30.82 -19.40
CA PRO A 374 -4.26 -30.01 -18.20
C PRO A 374 -4.95 -30.76 -17.05
N ARG A 375 -5.15 -32.08 -17.16
CA ARG A 375 -5.69 -32.96 -16.12
C ARG A 375 -4.73 -33.27 -14.97
N HIS A 376 -3.43 -33.06 -15.14
CA HIS A 376 -2.42 -33.41 -14.15
C HIS A 376 -2.30 -32.44 -12.96
N LEU A 377 -2.91 -31.25 -13.02
CA LEU A 377 -2.86 -30.24 -11.95
C LEU A 377 -4.15 -30.17 -11.10
N HIS A 378 -5.08 -31.12 -11.27
CA HIS A 378 -6.35 -31.13 -10.52
C HIS A 378 -6.13 -31.46 -9.05
N ASP A 379 -5.61 -32.65 -8.77
CA ASP A 379 -5.39 -33.13 -7.41
C ASP A 379 -4.45 -32.21 -6.60
N PRO A 380 -3.36 -31.66 -7.19
CA PRO A 380 -2.54 -30.67 -6.50
C PRO A 380 -3.28 -29.37 -6.17
N ASN A 381 -4.11 -28.85 -7.07
CA ASN A 381 -4.86 -27.61 -6.80
C ASN A 381 -5.99 -27.80 -5.77
N ASP A 382 -6.60 -28.98 -5.72
CA ASP A 382 -7.56 -29.32 -4.66
C ASP A 382 -6.89 -29.46 -3.31
N ALA A 383 -5.77 -30.18 -3.27
CA ALA A 383 -4.98 -30.31 -2.06
C ALA A 383 -4.47 -28.93 -1.60
N GLN A 384 -4.08 -28.04 -2.52
CA GLN A 384 -3.69 -26.67 -2.20
C GLN A 384 -4.86 -25.86 -1.62
N ARG A 385 -6.05 -25.92 -2.24
CA ARG A 385 -7.25 -25.26 -1.71
C ARG A 385 -7.62 -25.77 -0.31
N ASP A 386 -7.54 -27.08 -0.10
CA ASP A 386 -7.79 -27.69 1.20
C ASP A 386 -6.73 -27.27 2.24
N LEU A 387 -5.46 -27.15 1.83
CA LEU A 387 -4.37 -26.65 2.67
C LEU A 387 -4.63 -25.20 3.08
N ASP A 388 -4.94 -24.33 2.13
CA ASP A 388 -5.17 -22.90 2.38
C ASP A 388 -6.38 -22.71 3.31
N ALA A 389 -7.46 -23.48 3.10
CA ALA A 389 -8.62 -23.49 3.99
C ALA A 389 -8.28 -24.02 5.40
N ALA A 390 -7.44 -25.04 5.50
CA ALA A 390 -6.99 -25.57 6.78
C ALA A 390 -6.10 -24.56 7.54
N LEU A 391 -5.22 -23.84 6.84
CA LEU A 391 -4.38 -22.79 7.42
C LEU A 391 -5.22 -21.63 7.97
N ARG A 392 -6.22 -21.16 7.22
CA ARG A 392 -7.17 -20.14 7.72
C ARG A 392 -7.90 -20.58 8.99
N ARG A 393 -8.33 -21.85 9.07
CA ARG A 393 -8.96 -22.42 10.28
C ARG A 393 -7.99 -22.54 11.46
N ILE A 394 -6.71 -22.82 11.20
CA ILE A 394 -5.64 -22.81 12.23
C ILE A 394 -5.49 -21.40 12.81
N ASP A 395 -5.43 -20.38 11.95
CA ASP A 395 -5.27 -18.99 12.38
C ASP A 395 -6.50 -18.49 13.14
N GLU A 396 -7.71 -18.86 12.71
CA GLU A 396 -8.94 -18.60 13.45
C GLU A 396 -8.89 -19.24 14.85
N ALA A 397 -8.51 -20.51 14.96
CA ALA A 397 -8.44 -21.19 16.25
C ALA A 397 -7.37 -20.58 17.17
N ARG A 398 -6.19 -20.24 16.64
CA ARG A 398 -5.11 -19.57 17.38
C ARG A 398 -5.53 -18.20 17.89
N ARG A 399 -6.15 -17.38 17.04
CA ARG A 399 -6.71 -16.08 17.43
C ARG A 399 -7.71 -16.24 18.58
N ASN A 400 -8.69 -17.12 18.45
CA ASN A 400 -9.70 -17.34 19.50
C ASN A 400 -9.10 -17.86 20.82
N LEU A 401 -8.07 -18.71 20.77
CA LEU A 401 -7.35 -19.16 21.96
C LEU A 401 -6.58 -18.01 22.63
N PHE A 402 -5.93 -17.16 21.84
CA PHE A 402 -5.27 -15.95 22.32
C PHE A 402 -6.27 -15.00 22.99
N GLU A 403 -7.43 -14.74 22.37
CA GLU A 403 -8.49 -13.91 22.95
C GLU A 403 -8.97 -14.44 24.32
N LEU A 404 -9.19 -15.75 24.44
CA LEU A 404 -9.61 -16.36 25.71
C LEU A 404 -8.52 -16.25 26.79
N TRP A 405 -7.26 -16.46 26.41
CA TRP A 405 -6.12 -16.29 27.32
C TRP A 405 -6.02 -14.84 27.81
N TRP A 406 -6.16 -13.88 26.88
CA TRP A 406 -6.12 -12.45 27.16
C TRP A 406 -7.21 -12.03 28.15
N LEU A 407 -8.46 -12.38 27.86
CA LEU A 407 -9.60 -12.04 28.71
C LEU A 407 -9.52 -12.72 30.08
N LYS A 408 -8.96 -13.94 30.15
CA LYS A 408 -8.70 -14.62 31.42
C LYS A 408 -7.66 -13.87 32.25
N GLY A 409 -6.55 -13.48 31.63
CA GLY A 409 -5.51 -12.69 32.29
C GLY A 409 -6.04 -11.38 32.88
N LEU A 410 -6.92 -10.68 32.14
CA LEU A 410 -7.58 -9.47 32.66
C LEU A 410 -8.50 -9.77 33.84
N LYS A 411 -9.27 -10.86 33.84
CA LYS A 411 -10.12 -11.26 34.97
C LYS A 411 -9.30 -11.62 36.20
N ASP A 412 -8.29 -12.47 36.05
CA ASP A 412 -7.46 -12.96 37.15
C ASP A 412 -6.72 -11.79 37.86
N ASN A 413 -6.44 -10.71 37.13
CA ASN A 413 -5.84 -9.48 37.66
C ASN A 413 -6.88 -8.41 38.09
N GLY A 414 -8.18 -8.71 38.06
CA GLY A 414 -9.25 -7.81 38.49
C GLY A 414 -9.61 -6.68 37.53
N TYR A 415 -9.06 -6.68 36.30
CA TYR A 415 -9.33 -5.67 35.26
C TYR A 415 -10.53 -6.02 34.37
N TYR A 416 -11.21 -7.14 34.64
CA TYR A 416 -12.44 -7.55 33.97
C TYR A 416 -13.43 -8.21 34.94
N THR A 417 -14.67 -7.72 34.95
CA THR A 417 -15.77 -8.18 35.84
C THR A 417 -16.99 -8.65 35.06
N GLY A 418 -16.82 -9.10 33.81
CA GLY A 418 -17.93 -9.61 32.99
C GLY A 418 -18.57 -10.85 33.60
N ASP A 419 -19.91 -10.86 33.75
CA ASP A 419 -20.66 -11.98 34.33
C ASP A 419 -20.68 -13.21 33.40
N ASP A 420 -20.33 -13.02 32.12
CA ASP A 420 -20.20 -14.09 31.11
C ASP A 420 -18.94 -14.95 31.32
N PHE A 421 -18.04 -14.53 32.20
CA PHE A 421 -16.74 -15.16 32.41
C PHE A 421 -16.78 -16.13 33.59
N ASP A 422 -17.51 -17.23 33.42
CA ASP A 422 -17.38 -18.41 34.28
C ASP A 422 -16.15 -19.24 33.84
N ASP A 423 -15.34 -19.69 34.80
CA ASP A 423 -14.17 -20.52 34.53
C ASP A 423 -14.55 -21.83 33.84
N THR A 424 -15.76 -22.34 34.08
CA THR A 424 -16.27 -23.53 33.38
C THR A 424 -16.57 -23.23 31.90
N VAL A 425 -17.15 -22.06 31.60
CA VAL A 425 -17.44 -21.61 30.25
C VAL A 425 -16.14 -21.39 29.48
N CYS A 426 -15.18 -20.70 30.09
CA CYS A 426 -13.87 -20.45 29.47
C CYS A 426 -13.13 -21.75 29.16
N ARG A 427 -13.16 -22.73 30.09
CA ARG A 427 -12.58 -24.05 29.87
C ARG A 427 -13.24 -24.78 28.70
N ARG A 428 -14.57 -24.79 28.63
CA ARG A 428 -15.33 -25.41 27.54
C ARG A 428 -15.01 -24.79 26.17
N HIS A 429 -14.94 -23.46 26.08
CA HIS A 429 -14.60 -22.78 24.83
C HIS A 429 -13.13 -23.00 24.44
N ARG A 430 -12.22 -23.00 25.41
CA ARG A 430 -10.82 -23.37 25.19
C ARG A 430 -10.69 -24.79 24.63
N GLU A 431 -11.30 -25.78 25.25
CA GLU A 431 -11.30 -27.17 24.78
C GLU A 431 -11.88 -27.30 23.36
N ARG A 432 -12.96 -26.56 23.07
CA ARG A 432 -13.55 -26.49 21.72
C ARG A 432 -12.53 -25.98 20.68
N TRP A 433 -11.83 -24.89 20.98
CA TRP A 433 -10.86 -24.30 20.05
C TRP A 433 -9.57 -25.10 19.95
N GLU A 434 -9.11 -25.72 21.04
CA GLU A 434 -7.99 -26.68 21.01
C GLU A 434 -8.32 -27.89 20.11
N LYS A 435 -9.54 -28.42 20.21
CA LYS A 435 -10.02 -29.48 19.31
C LYS A 435 -10.12 -29.01 17.85
N ALA A 436 -10.61 -27.80 17.61
CA ALA A 436 -10.67 -27.22 16.26
C ALA A 436 -9.27 -27.02 15.67
N LEU A 437 -8.31 -26.53 16.46
CA LEU A 437 -6.91 -26.39 16.08
C LEU A 437 -6.28 -27.73 15.72
N ALA A 438 -6.49 -28.77 16.54
CA ALA A 438 -5.99 -30.11 16.27
C ALA A 438 -6.59 -30.68 14.96
N SER A 439 -7.91 -30.53 14.77
CA SER A 439 -8.61 -30.96 13.57
C SER A 439 -8.10 -30.25 12.31
N ALA A 440 -7.93 -28.94 12.35
CA ALA A 440 -7.44 -28.16 11.22
C ALA A 440 -5.97 -28.46 10.92
N THR A 441 -5.15 -28.69 11.95
CA THR A 441 -3.75 -29.12 11.78
C THR A 441 -3.65 -30.48 11.11
N GLY A 442 -4.52 -31.43 11.47
CA GLY A 442 -4.61 -32.73 10.80
C GLY A 442 -4.98 -32.60 9.32
N ALA A 443 -6.01 -31.78 9.00
CA ALA A 443 -6.42 -31.53 7.62
C ALA A 443 -5.33 -30.84 6.78
N ALA A 444 -4.58 -29.89 7.39
CA ALA A 444 -3.45 -29.24 6.74
C ALA A 444 -2.32 -30.25 6.43
N GLN A 445 -2.06 -31.20 7.33
CA GLN A 445 -1.07 -32.24 7.08
C GLN A 445 -1.52 -33.19 5.97
N GLU A 446 -2.78 -33.64 5.98
CA GLU A 446 -3.33 -34.49 4.91
C GLU A 446 -3.29 -33.79 3.53
N ALA A 447 -3.56 -32.48 3.49
CA ALA A 447 -3.42 -31.68 2.29
C ALA A 447 -1.96 -31.56 1.82
N ARG A 448 -0.99 -31.36 2.74
CA ARG A 448 0.44 -31.37 2.42
C ARG A 448 0.91 -32.72 1.90
N ASP A 449 0.41 -33.82 2.47
CA ASP A 449 0.77 -35.17 2.03
C ASP A 449 0.27 -35.41 0.59
N ARG A 450 -0.95 -34.94 0.25
CA ARG A 450 -1.45 -34.95 -1.14
C ARG A 450 -0.62 -34.07 -2.09
N LEU A 451 -0.09 -32.95 -1.61
CA LEU A 451 0.81 -32.05 -2.35
C LEU A 451 2.25 -32.59 -2.50
N SER A 452 2.63 -33.68 -1.83
CA SER A 452 3.95 -34.29 -2.04
C SER A 452 4.10 -34.94 -3.42
N ILE A 453 2.98 -35.17 -4.12
CA ILE A 453 2.89 -35.79 -5.45
C ILE A 453 2.57 -34.72 -6.49
N VAL A 454 3.44 -33.73 -6.65
CA VAL A 454 3.29 -32.69 -7.69
C VAL A 454 3.99 -33.13 -8.98
N PRO A 455 3.33 -33.03 -10.15
CA PRO A 455 3.97 -33.34 -11.43
C PRO A 455 5.21 -32.48 -11.72
N SER A 456 6.22 -33.09 -12.35
CA SER A 456 7.41 -32.37 -12.82
C SER A 456 7.04 -31.22 -13.77
N GLY A 457 7.54 -30.01 -13.50
CA GLY A 457 7.28 -28.81 -14.30
C GLY A 457 6.06 -27.98 -13.86
N ALA A 458 5.38 -28.34 -12.77
CA ALA A 458 4.41 -27.48 -12.11
C ALA A 458 5.11 -26.53 -11.12
N PHE A 459 4.59 -25.32 -10.96
CA PHE A 459 5.04 -24.38 -9.94
C PHE A 459 3.84 -23.76 -9.20
N ALA A 460 4.02 -23.48 -7.91
CA ALA A 460 3.04 -22.75 -7.12
C ALA A 460 3.12 -21.25 -7.48
N ALA A 461 2.04 -20.72 -8.02
CA ALA A 461 1.83 -19.29 -8.21
C ALA A 461 0.96 -18.74 -7.07
N PRO A 462 1.14 -17.49 -6.63
CA PRO A 462 0.26 -16.89 -5.64
C PRO A 462 -1.18 -16.76 -6.18
N ASP A 463 -2.18 -17.11 -5.36
CA ASP A 463 -3.59 -16.78 -5.64
C ASP A 463 -3.87 -15.29 -5.36
N GLN A 464 -5.04 -14.80 -5.76
CA GLN A 464 -5.46 -13.41 -5.53
C GLN A 464 -5.39 -13.06 -4.03
N GLU A 465 -4.66 -11.99 -3.71
CA GLU A 465 -4.45 -11.46 -2.35
C GLU A 465 -5.78 -11.05 -1.68
N PHE A 466 -5.80 -11.09 -0.35
CA PHE A 466 -6.84 -10.44 0.45
C PHE A 466 -6.42 -9.03 0.82
N HIS A 467 -7.38 -8.10 0.82
CA HIS A 467 -7.16 -6.70 1.16
C HIS A 467 -7.82 -6.36 2.49
N GLU A 468 -7.06 -5.73 3.38
CA GLU A 468 -7.57 -5.16 4.61
C GLU A 468 -7.26 -3.67 4.62
N VAL A 469 -8.24 -2.85 4.97
CA VAL A 469 -8.07 -1.41 4.92
C VAL A 469 -7.04 -0.95 5.94
N SER A 470 -6.14 -0.06 5.52
CA SER A 470 -5.09 0.48 6.39
C SER A 470 -5.68 1.49 7.39
N ASP A 471 -4.96 1.73 8.49
CA ASP A 471 -5.26 2.84 9.38
C ASP A 471 -4.93 4.18 8.70
N PRO A 472 -5.71 5.24 8.95
CA PRO A 472 -5.47 6.55 8.32
C PRO A 472 -4.15 7.16 8.77
N VAL A 473 -3.62 8.05 7.93
CA VAL A 473 -2.35 8.76 8.15
C VAL A 473 -2.62 10.23 8.44
N VAL A 474 -1.89 10.77 9.41
CA VAL A 474 -1.74 12.20 9.62
C VAL A 474 -0.38 12.66 9.10
N LEU A 475 -0.37 13.79 8.39
CA LEU A 475 0.84 14.40 7.86
C LEU A 475 0.92 15.85 8.34
N LEU A 476 2.08 16.23 8.87
CA LEU A 476 2.35 17.56 9.39
C LEU A 476 3.35 18.27 8.48
N ARG A 477 3.05 19.52 8.11
CA ARG A 477 3.97 20.40 7.37
C ARG A 477 4.31 21.62 8.22
N GLY A 478 5.56 22.07 8.21
CA GLY A 478 6.00 23.23 8.99
C GLY A 478 6.50 22.86 10.40
N THR A 479 6.97 21.62 10.58
CA THR A 479 7.50 21.09 11.85
C THR A 479 8.94 21.48 12.15
N LYS A 480 9.63 22.14 11.20
CA LYS A 480 11.05 22.51 11.22
C LYS A 480 11.99 21.30 11.45
N VAL A 481 11.69 20.16 10.81
CA VAL A 481 12.62 19.03 10.79
C VAL A 481 13.73 19.31 9.80
N THR A 482 14.96 19.19 10.26
CA THR A 482 16.17 19.50 9.46
C THR A 482 17.06 18.28 9.22
N ASP A 483 16.83 17.18 9.93
CA ASP A 483 17.63 15.96 9.82
C ASP A 483 16.94 14.93 8.90
N PRO A 484 17.64 14.35 7.91
CA PRO A 484 17.10 13.31 7.06
C PRO A 484 16.90 11.99 7.83
N LEU A 485 16.03 11.11 7.30
CA LEU A 485 15.78 9.78 7.87
C LEU A 485 17.05 8.92 7.91
N THR A 486 17.84 8.96 6.83
CA THR A 486 19.12 8.26 6.70
C THR A 486 20.24 9.25 6.40
N GLY A 487 21.41 9.01 7.01
CA GLY A 487 22.65 9.62 6.54
C GLY A 487 23.17 8.81 5.37
N ASP A 488 23.09 9.37 4.16
CA ASP A 488 23.52 8.70 2.93
C ASP A 488 25.03 8.78 2.70
N THR A 489 25.72 9.56 3.52
CA THR A 489 27.18 9.70 3.51
C THR A 489 27.82 8.87 4.61
N ALA A 490 28.91 8.19 4.28
CA ALA A 490 29.73 7.48 5.25
C ALA A 490 30.22 8.46 6.34
N LEU A 491 30.34 8.00 7.58
CA LEU A 491 30.76 8.82 8.71
C LEU A 491 32.28 9.03 8.68
N ALA A 492 32.70 10.28 8.59
CA ALA A 492 34.11 10.66 8.57
C ALA A 492 34.71 10.56 9.98
N CYS A 493 35.65 9.63 10.18
CA CYS A 493 36.38 9.40 11.42
C CYS A 493 37.79 10.00 11.35
N ARG A 494 38.35 10.34 12.52
CA ARG A 494 39.69 10.94 12.67
C ARG A 494 40.58 10.07 13.56
N THR A 495 41.88 10.33 13.56
CA THR A 495 42.78 9.87 14.62
C THR A 495 43.14 11.06 15.51
N GLY A 496 43.73 10.80 16.67
CA GLY A 496 44.19 11.88 17.56
C GLY A 496 45.13 12.88 16.88
N GLU A 497 45.88 12.49 15.84
CA GLU A 497 46.80 13.38 15.12
C GLU A 497 46.10 14.42 14.24
N HIS A 498 44.79 14.25 13.98
CA HIS A 498 43.99 15.11 13.12
C HIS A 498 43.03 16.01 13.91
N THR A 499 43.43 16.40 15.12
CA THR A 499 42.75 17.39 15.96
C THR A 499 43.45 18.74 15.89
N LEU A 500 42.73 19.83 16.12
CA LEU A 500 43.31 21.18 16.21
C LEU A 500 44.31 21.30 17.37
N ASP A 501 45.52 21.75 17.08
CA ASP A 501 46.59 22.07 18.03
C ASP A 501 46.84 23.59 18.17
N GLU A 502 46.38 24.38 17.20
CA GLU A 502 46.22 25.83 17.25
C GLU A 502 44.98 26.29 16.45
N LEU A 503 44.51 27.51 16.65
CA LEU A 503 43.37 28.09 15.92
C LEU A 503 43.57 29.59 15.74
N GLY A 504 44.02 30.02 14.56
CA GLY A 504 44.53 31.37 14.34
C GLY A 504 45.65 31.72 15.33
N ASP A 505 45.54 32.85 16.03
CA ASP A 505 46.50 33.26 17.05
C ASP A 505 46.32 32.55 18.42
N LEU A 506 45.31 31.68 18.58
CA LEU A 506 45.01 31.01 19.83
C LEU A 506 45.90 29.77 20.02
N LYS A 507 46.64 29.75 21.14
CA LYS A 507 47.44 28.61 21.60
C LYS A 507 46.78 27.84 22.74
N PRO A 508 47.09 26.55 22.93
CA PRO A 508 46.62 25.74 24.05
C PRO A 508 46.91 26.37 25.41
N GLU A 509 45.97 26.25 26.36
CA GLU A 509 46.20 26.68 27.75
C GLU A 509 47.22 25.78 28.46
N SER A 510 48.04 26.37 29.32
CA SER A 510 49.02 25.64 30.15
C SER A 510 48.97 26.17 31.59
N PRO A 511 48.60 25.35 32.59
CA PRO A 511 48.20 23.95 32.47
C PRO A 511 46.85 23.78 31.74
N MET A 512 46.66 22.66 31.04
CA MET A 512 45.45 22.36 30.28
C MET A 512 44.25 22.08 31.22
N PRO A 513 43.17 22.87 31.16
CA PRO A 513 42.00 22.65 32.01
C PRO A 513 41.34 21.29 31.74
N GLY A 514 41.12 20.51 32.80
CA GLY A 514 40.52 19.16 32.69
C GLY A 514 41.50 18.04 32.33
N ALA A 515 42.81 18.30 32.19
CA ALA A 515 43.79 17.26 31.87
C ALA A 515 43.84 16.13 32.91
N TRP A 516 43.49 16.43 34.16
CA TRP A 516 43.36 15.47 35.25
C TRP A 516 42.26 14.42 35.00
N CYS A 517 41.30 14.67 34.09
CA CYS A 517 40.32 13.68 33.67
C CYS A 517 40.92 12.56 32.81
N ALA A 518 42.12 12.72 32.24
CA ALA A 518 42.71 11.70 31.37
C ALA A 518 42.99 10.37 32.11
N ASP A 519 43.16 10.41 33.42
CA ASP A 519 43.51 9.24 34.23
C ASP A 519 42.38 8.19 34.32
N VAL A 520 41.11 8.60 34.11
CA VAL A 520 39.97 7.67 34.15
C VAL A 520 39.81 6.85 32.87
N LEU A 521 40.45 7.25 31.77
CA LEU A 521 40.39 6.51 30.51
C LEU A 521 41.40 5.34 30.48
N PRO A 522 41.10 4.28 29.69
CA PRO A 522 42.06 3.24 29.38
C PRO A 522 43.37 3.82 28.83
N VAL A 523 44.51 3.22 29.20
CA VAL A 523 45.85 3.75 28.87
C VAL A 523 46.03 4.07 27.38
N HIS A 524 45.48 3.23 26.50
CA HIS A 524 45.57 3.40 25.04
C HIS A 524 44.76 4.61 24.49
N ASN A 525 43.77 5.12 25.23
CA ASN A 525 42.95 6.27 24.84
C ASN A 525 43.45 7.61 25.39
N ARG A 526 44.38 7.61 26.36
CA ARG A 526 44.77 8.82 27.11
C ARG A 526 45.41 9.90 26.22
N SER A 527 46.27 9.51 25.29
CA SER A 527 46.93 10.46 24.38
C SER A 527 45.92 11.13 23.43
N ALA A 528 44.99 10.36 22.87
CA ALA A 528 43.94 10.89 22.01
C ALA A 528 43.00 11.83 22.78
N MET A 529 42.65 11.49 24.02
CA MET A 529 41.82 12.35 24.87
C MET A 529 42.49 13.71 25.16
N LEU A 530 43.78 13.74 25.48
CA LEU A 530 44.48 15.01 25.73
C LEU A 530 44.48 15.92 24.49
N ARG A 531 44.59 15.33 23.30
CA ARG A 531 44.51 16.05 22.02
C ARG A 531 43.11 16.59 21.75
N VAL A 532 42.07 15.78 21.96
CA VAL A 532 40.67 16.24 21.85
C VAL A 532 40.34 17.33 22.88
N LEU A 533 40.86 17.21 24.11
CA LEU A 533 40.69 18.22 25.15
C LEU A 533 41.35 19.55 24.77
N THR A 534 42.50 19.47 24.09
CA THR A 534 43.22 20.64 23.56
C THR A 534 42.39 21.34 22.48
N GLU A 535 41.90 20.59 21.50
CA GLU A 535 40.96 21.07 20.46
C GLU A 535 39.72 21.72 21.10
N PHE A 536 39.10 21.05 22.08
CA PHE A 536 37.94 21.57 22.80
C PHE A 536 38.24 22.89 23.53
N SER A 537 39.41 23.01 24.18
CA SER A 537 39.79 24.23 24.89
C SER A 537 40.07 25.40 23.94
N LEU A 538 40.64 25.13 22.76
CA LEU A 538 40.84 26.14 21.71
C LEU A 538 39.49 26.65 21.17
N LEU A 539 38.60 25.72 20.82
CA LEU A 539 37.27 26.03 20.31
C LEU A 539 36.40 26.79 21.32
N HIS A 540 36.46 26.39 22.59
CA HIS A 540 35.78 27.09 23.67
C HIS A 540 36.26 28.54 23.77
N ARG A 541 37.58 28.79 23.72
CA ARG A 541 38.14 30.16 23.78
C ARG A 541 37.80 31.00 22.56
N ALA A 542 37.75 30.40 21.38
CA ALA A 542 37.38 31.12 20.16
C ALA A 542 35.92 31.60 20.21
N LEU A 543 35.00 30.77 20.74
CA LEU A 543 33.56 31.04 20.71
C LEU A 543 33.01 31.69 21.99
N THR A 544 33.83 31.82 23.04
CA THR A 544 33.42 32.45 24.31
C THR A 544 33.89 33.89 24.36
N PRO A 545 32.98 34.88 24.43
CA PRO A 545 33.33 36.29 24.38
C PRO A 545 34.17 36.72 25.60
N ALA A 546 35.14 37.62 25.38
CA ALA A 546 35.98 38.22 26.42
C ALA A 546 35.27 39.32 27.23
N GLY A 547 34.04 39.05 27.71
CA GLY A 547 33.26 39.95 28.58
C GLY A 547 31.76 40.01 28.25
N PRO A 548 30.92 40.52 29.18
CA PRO A 548 29.45 40.49 29.09
C PRO A 548 28.85 41.38 27.99
N ALA A 549 29.64 42.26 27.35
CA ALA A 549 29.19 43.21 26.32
C ALA A 549 29.74 42.90 24.90
N ALA A 550 30.58 41.87 24.73
CA ALA A 550 31.14 41.51 23.44
C ALA A 550 30.16 40.63 22.65
N THR A 551 29.92 41.00 21.38
CA THR A 551 29.07 40.20 20.47
C THR A 551 29.78 38.88 20.18
N PRO A 552 29.17 37.71 20.46
CA PRO A 552 29.80 36.43 20.17
C PRO A 552 30.03 36.29 18.66
N PRO A 553 31.14 35.68 18.21
CA PRO A 553 31.27 35.30 16.81
C PRO A 553 30.11 34.36 16.44
N THR A 554 29.36 34.70 15.38
CA THR A 554 28.18 33.94 14.96
C THR A 554 28.54 32.67 14.19
N THR A 555 29.78 32.54 13.71
CA THR A 555 30.23 31.36 12.98
C THR A 555 31.63 30.94 13.40
N LEU A 556 31.86 29.61 13.46
CA LEU A 556 33.20 29.04 13.63
C LEU A 556 34.11 29.36 12.44
N GLN A 557 33.51 29.60 11.26
CA GLN A 557 34.21 29.84 10.01
C GLN A 557 35.12 31.07 10.05
N ASP A 558 34.77 32.06 10.87
CA ASP A 558 35.56 33.30 11.06
C ASP A 558 36.93 33.05 11.76
N HIS A 559 37.15 31.84 12.28
CA HIS A 559 38.37 31.45 12.99
C HIS A 559 39.15 30.31 12.31
N LEU A 560 38.69 29.80 11.16
CA LEU A 560 39.36 28.73 10.42
C LEU A 560 40.24 29.33 9.31
N ASP A 561 41.56 29.29 9.47
CA ASP A 561 42.51 29.98 8.58
C ASP A 561 43.07 29.06 7.48
N THR A 562 43.10 27.74 7.71
CA THR A 562 43.67 26.76 6.77
C THR A 562 42.66 25.69 6.34
N ARG A 563 42.91 25.04 5.19
CA ARG A 563 42.14 23.85 4.76
C ARG A 563 42.25 22.68 5.75
N ALA A 564 43.33 22.61 6.51
CA ALA A 564 43.49 21.60 7.56
C ALA A 564 42.55 21.89 8.73
N ASP A 565 42.41 23.17 9.12
CA ASP A 565 41.46 23.61 10.14
C ASP A 565 40.03 23.33 9.69
N GLU A 566 39.69 23.65 8.44
CA GLU A 566 38.38 23.33 7.87
C GLU A 566 38.09 21.82 7.90
N ALA A 567 39.08 20.98 7.58
CA ALA A 567 38.93 19.53 7.61
C ALA A 567 38.78 18.99 9.03
N ALA A 568 39.57 19.48 9.99
CA ALA A 568 39.50 19.11 11.40
C ALA A 568 38.20 19.60 12.08
N ALA A 569 37.70 20.76 11.66
CA ALA A 569 36.44 21.34 12.13
C ALA A 569 35.19 20.73 11.47
N ARG A 570 35.33 19.85 10.46
CA ARG A 570 34.18 19.14 9.86
C ARG A 570 33.45 18.32 10.91
N GLY A 571 32.18 18.67 11.13
CA GLY A 571 31.31 18.00 12.09
C GLY A 571 31.24 18.69 13.46
N ILE A 572 32.09 19.69 13.71
CA ILE A 572 31.99 20.55 14.89
C ILE A 572 30.84 21.54 14.68
N ARG A 573 29.99 21.71 15.69
CA ARG A 573 28.83 22.61 15.63
C ARG A 573 28.85 23.60 16.78
N VAL A 574 28.58 24.86 16.46
CA VAL A 574 28.22 25.88 17.45
C VAL A 574 26.82 25.57 17.95
N TRP A 575 26.59 25.71 19.26
CA TRP A 575 25.30 25.42 19.85
C TRP A 575 24.19 26.30 19.26
N THR A 576 23.06 25.66 18.99
CA THR A 576 21.78 26.29 18.71
C THR A 576 20.75 25.61 19.60
N LEU A 577 19.68 26.32 19.98
CA LEU A 577 18.63 25.72 20.80
C LEU A 577 17.97 24.59 19.98
N PRO A 578 18.13 23.31 20.37
CA PRO A 578 17.74 22.20 19.53
C PRO A 578 16.24 22.15 19.40
N TRP A 579 15.67 21.67 18.29
CA TRP A 579 14.28 21.23 18.17
C TRP A 579 14.28 19.95 17.33
N ILE A 580 13.92 18.83 17.95
CA ILE A 580 14.09 17.49 17.37
C ILE A 580 12.77 16.73 17.54
N PRO A 581 11.75 17.00 16.69
CA PRO A 581 10.49 16.27 16.72
C PRO A 581 10.70 14.77 16.74
N LEU A 582 10.13 14.09 17.72
CA LEU A 582 10.30 12.65 17.89
C LEU A 582 8.97 11.92 18.03
N TYR A 583 8.04 12.46 18.82
CA TYR A 583 6.75 11.83 19.08
C TYR A 583 5.59 12.70 18.62
N LEU A 584 4.55 12.03 18.14
CA LEU A 584 3.22 12.58 17.98
C LEU A 584 2.30 11.92 19.00
N GLU A 585 1.78 12.71 19.92
CA GLU A 585 0.68 12.32 20.78
C GLU A 585 -0.62 12.82 20.17
N TRP A 586 -1.61 11.95 20.06
CA TRP A 586 -2.88 12.27 19.43
C TRP A 586 -4.03 11.67 20.22
N THR A 587 -5.16 12.38 20.20
CA THR A 587 -6.42 11.91 20.74
C THR A 587 -7.52 12.22 19.76
N LEU A 588 -8.20 11.19 19.29
CA LEU A 588 -9.33 11.25 18.38
C LEU A 588 -10.63 11.01 19.12
N GLN A 589 -11.66 11.78 18.77
CA GLN A 589 -13.03 11.35 18.96
C GLN A 589 -13.49 10.62 17.70
N CYS A 590 -13.95 9.40 17.85
CA CYS A 590 -14.45 8.55 16.77
C CYS A 590 -15.94 8.32 16.96
N GLN A 591 -16.74 8.71 15.95
CA GLN A 591 -18.17 8.42 15.89
C GLN A 591 -18.42 7.29 14.87
N PRO A 592 -18.79 6.08 15.31
CA PRO A 592 -19.24 5.04 14.41
C PRO A 592 -20.56 5.39 13.73
N LEU A 593 -20.63 5.10 12.43
CA LEU A 593 -21.81 5.27 11.61
C LEU A 593 -22.22 3.92 11.01
N ALA A 594 -23.51 3.60 11.05
CA ALA A 594 -24.03 2.39 10.44
C ALA A 594 -23.93 2.49 8.91
N TYR A 595 -23.56 1.38 8.25
CA TYR A 595 -23.74 1.28 6.79
C TYR A 595 -25.24 1.20 6.44
N ALA A 596 -25.95 0.29 7.11
CA ALA A 596 -27.40 0.14 7.05
C ALA A 596 -27.93 -0.39 8.40
N ARG A 597 -29.12 0.02 8.80
CA ARG A 597 -29.83 -0.43 10.02
C ARG A 597 -31.33 -0.43 9.78
N ASP A 598 -32.03 -1.46 10.24
CA ASP A 598 -33.51 -1.56 10.17
C ASP A 598 -34.09 -1.28 8.76
N GLY A 599 -33.42 -1.78 7.72
CA GLY A 599 -33.81 -1.57 6.32
C GLY A 599 -33.45 -0.20 5.74
N THR A 600 -32.98 0.74 6.55
CA THR A 600 -32.50 2.06 6.09
C THR A 600 -31.02 1.97 5.72
N ARG A 601 -30.68 2.42 4.50
CA ARG A 601 -29.29 2.57 4.05
C ARG A 601 -28.84 4.01 4.31
N TYR A 602 -27.72 4.17 5.01
CA TYR A 602 -27.19 5.50 5.37
C TYR A 602 -26.20 6.04 4.34
N TRP A 603 -25.65 5.19 3.48
CA TRP A 603 -24.65 5.55 2.49
C TRP A 603 -25.17 5.28 1.07
N SER A 604 -25.04 6.25 0.18
CA SER A 604 -25.29 6.07 -1.25
C SER A 604 -23.97 5.79 -1.97
N TYR A 605 -24.03 4.96 -3.01
CA TYR A 605 -22.88 4.66 -3.87
C TYR A 605 -23.11 5.36 -5.21
N ASP A 606 -22.21 6.27 -5.57
CA ASP A 606 -22.29 7.05 -6.82
C ASP A 606 -21.61 6.34 -8.00
N GLY A 607 -21.38 5.03 -7.90
CA GLY A 607 -20.66 4.26 -8.92
C GLY A 607 -19.14 4.31 -8.80
N THR A 608 -18.60 5.24 -8.01
CA THR A 608 -17.16 5.31 -7.74
C THR A 608 -16.86 5.29 -6.24
N ARG A 609 -17.68 5.96 -5.43
CA ARG A 609 -17.46 6.17 -4.00
C ARG A 609 -18.75 6.12 -3.20
N PHE A 610 -18.63 5.74 -1.93
CA PHE A 610 -19.70 5.93 -0.96
C PHE A 610 -19.76 7.36 -0.43
N ARG A 611 -20.97 7.90 -0.32
CA ARG A 611 -21.26 9.18 0.32
C ARG A 611 -22.33 9.03 1.38
N LEU A 612 -22.19 9.73 2.49
CA LEU A 612 -23.17 9.72 3.56
C LEU A 612 -24.42 10.50 3.08
N VAL A 613 -25.59 9.87 3.21
CA VAL A 613 -26.85 10.50 2.79
C VAL A 613 -27.25 11.54 3.83
N GLU A 614 -27.23 12.83 3.44
CA GLU A 614 -27.38 13.96 4.36
C GLU A 614 -28.66 13.91 5.21
N LYS A 615 -29.80 13.50 4.63
CA LYS A 615 -31.09 13.36 5.34
C LYS A 615 -31.07 12.30 6.46
N HIS A 616 -30.12 11.37 6.43
CA HIS A 616 -29.99 10.28 7.40
C HIS A 616 -28.73 10.40 8.28
N ALA A 617 -27.88 11.41 8.06
CA ALA A 617 -26.61 11.56 8.79
C ALA A 617 -26.81 11.60 10.31
N ALA A 618 -27.81 12.34 10.80
CA ALA A 618 -28.11 12.47 12.23
C ALA A 618 -28.50 11.14 12.91
N THR A 619 -29.15 10.22 12.17
CA THR A 619 -29.61 8.93 12.70
C THR A 619 -28.67 7.77 12.37
N ALA A 620 -27.62 8.02 11.59
CA ALA A 620 -26.59 7.04 11.22
C ALA A 620 -25.69 6.65 12.40
N ALA A 621 -25.60 7.47 13.45
CA ALA A 621 -24.79 7.20 14.64
C ALA A 621 -25.12 5.84 15.28
N VAL A 622 -24.05 5.10 15.60
CA VAL A 622 -24.11 3.84 16.35
C VAL A 622 -23.42 4.04 17.69
N GLY A 623 -24.24 4.12 18.74
CA GLY A 623 -23.76 4.37 20.09
C GLY A 623 -23.12 5.74 20.28
N ASP A 624 -22.47 5.90 21.43
CA ASP A 624 -21.80 7.14 21.80
C ASP A 624 -20.44 7.27 21.08
N ALA A 625 -20.02 8.52 20.87
CA ALA A 625 -18.70 8.82 20.35
C ALA A 625 -17.63 8.34 21.35
N GLY A 626 -16.76 7.44 20.92
CA GLY A 626 -15.65 6.97 21.76
C GLY A 626 -14.39 7.80 21.54
N VAL A 627 -13.49 7.72 22.51
CA VAL A 627 -12.16 8.36 22.44
C VAL A 627 -11.11 7.28 22.19
N LEU A 628 -10.19 7.58 21.27
CA LEU A 628 -9.01 6.79 20.98
C LEU A 628 -7.79 7.70 21.10
N SER A 629 -6.82 7.30 21.90
CA SER A 629 -5.55 8.02 22.05
C SER A 629 -4.41 7.11 21.63
N GLY A 630 -3.36 7.72 21.10
CA GLY A 630 -2.15 7.02 20.73
C GLY A 630 -0.95 7.94 20.76
N LYS A 631 0.21 7.30 20.79
CA LYS A 631 1.51 7.94 20.73
C LYS A 631 2.33 7.20 19.70
N SER A 632 3.02 7.96 18.86
CA SER A 632 3.68 7.37 17.71
C SER A 632 4.99 8.08 17.42
N LEU A 633 6.02 7.30 17.08
CA LEU A 633 7.29 7.85 16.63
C LEU A 633 7.11 8.49 15.27
N LEU A 634 7.65 9.70 15.10
CA LEU A 634 7.60 10.43 13.86
C LEU A 634 8.80 10.08 12.99
N THR A 635 8.55 9.96 11.69
CA THR A 635 9.59 9.75 10.71
C THR A 635 9.39 10.71 9.53
N PRO A 636 10.46 11.31 8.99
CA PRO A 636 10.41 12.09 7.74
C PRO A 636 10.28 11.18 6.51
N LEU A 637 9.41 10.17 6.58
CA LEU A 637 9.20 9.17 5.54
C LEU A 637 8.74 9.77 4.19
N PRO A 638 7.87 10.80 4.11
CA PRO A 638 7.41 11.32 2.82
C PRO A 638 8.54 11.94 1.99
N GLN A 639 9.47 12.66 2.64
CA GLN A 639 10.64 13.26 1.98
C GLN A 639 11.57 12.17 1.46
N TYR A 640 11.87 11.18 2.33
CA TYR A 640 12.75 10.07 1.99
C TYR A 640 12.18 9.23 0.84
N ALA A 641 10.92 8.78 0.95
CA ALA A 641 10.26 7.97 -0.06
C ALA A 641 10.15 8.73 -1.40
N GLY A 642 9.70 9.99 -1.38
CA GLY A 642 9.60 10.81 -2.58
C GLY A 642 10.95 11.02 -3.27
N SER A 643 11.99 11.34 -2.49
CA SER A 643 13.35 11.54 -3.01
C SER A 643 13.92 10.26 -3.63
N ARG A 644 13.81 9.11 -2.93
CA ARG A 644 14.28 7.81 -3.44
C ARG A 644 13.55 7.34 -4.69
N THR A 645 12.23 7.52 -4.75
CA THR A 645 11.47 7.21 -5.96
C THR A 645 11.95 8.06 -7.14
N ALA A 646 12.19 9.35 -6.92
CA ALA A 646 12.71 10.24 -7.97
C ALA A 646 14.14 9.83 -8.40
N GLU A 647 15.03 9.46 -7.48
CA GLU A 647 16.36 8.91 -7.81
C GLU A 647 16.26 7.64 -8.65
N GLN A 648 15.37 6.71 -8.27
CA GLN A 648 15.14 5.48 -9.02
C GLN A 648 14.63 5.75 -10.45
N HIS A 649 13.74 6.72 -10.63
CA HIS A 649 13.32 7.13 -11.98
C HIS A 649 14.47 7.82 -12.75
N ALA A 650 15.34 8.57 -12.07
CA ALA A 650 16.51 9.17 -12.71
C ALA A 650 17.50 8.12 -13.23
N ASP A 651 17.71 7.04 -12.48
CA ASP A 651 18.63 5.96 -12.84
C ASP A 651 18.08 5.10 -13.99
N ASN A 652 16.75 4.99 -14.11
CA ASN A 652 16.07 4.26 -15.18
C ASN A 652 15.65 5.16 -16.37
N ALA A 653 15.96 6.46 -16.32
CA ALA A 653 15.52 7.39 -17.35
C ALA A 653 16.20 7.09 -18.71
N PRO A 654 15.45 7.06 -19.83
CA PRO A 654 15.99 6.77 -21.16
C PRO A 654 16.93 7.86 -21.67
N ASP A 655 16.78 9.11 -21.21
CA ASP A 655 17.59 10.25 -21.65
C ASP A 655 18.22 11.04 -20.48
N PRO A 656 19.37 11.73 -20.71
CA PRO A 656 20.07 12.47 -19.65
C PRO A 656 19.34 13.69 -19.11
N GLU A 657 18.44 14.31 -19.89
CA GLU A 657 17.70 15.51 -19.47
C GLU A 657 16.61 15.12 -18.47
N GLN A 658 15.86 14.07 -18.78
CA GLN A 658 14.88 13.46 -17.88
C GLN A 658 15.56 12.94 -16.60
N ALA A 659 16.72 12.29 -16.71
CA ALA A 659 17.52 11.90 -15.55
C ALA A 659 17.89 13.11 -14.67
N ARG A 660 18.28 14.23 -15.29
CA ARG A 660 18.60 15.47 -14.56
C ARG A 660 17.37 16.09 -13.90
N ALA A 661 16.22 16.10 -14.58
CA ALA A 661 14.96 16.61 -14.03
C ALA A 661 14.51 15.79 -12.82
N TYR A 662 14.61 14.45 -12.88
CA TYR A 662 14.31 13.59 -11.74
C TYR A 662 15.29 13.76 -10.58
N ARG A 663 16.59 13.95 -10.84
CA ARG A 663 17.56 14.28 -9.76
C ARG A 663 17.26 15.62 -9.09
N GLU A 664 16.82 16.61 -9.86
CA GLU A 664 16.39 17.89 -9.27
C GLU A 664 15.09 17.74 -8.47
N LEU A 665 14.13 16.96 -8.96
CA LEU A 665 12.94 16.60 -8.20
C LEU A 665 13.30 15.86 -6.90
N ALA A 666 14.24 14.91 -6.94
CA ALA A 666 14.72 14.20 -5.77
C ALA A 666 15.31 15.14 -4.71
N ARG A 667 16.09 16.13 -5.14
CA ARG A 667 16.64 17.19 -4.27
C ARG A 667 15.51 18.01 -3.62
N LEU A 668 14.56 18.49 -4.42
CA LEU A 668 13.43 19.30 -3.93
C LEU A 668 12.53 18.53 -2.96
N LEU A 669 12.27 17.24 -3.22
CA LEU A 669 11.48 16.38 -2.33
C LEU A 669 12.24 16.06 -1.03
N GLY A 670 13.57 15.91 -1.10
CA GLY A 670 14.43 15.68 0.06
C GLY A 670 14.54 16.89 1.01
N GLU A 671 14.35 18.11 0.51
CA GLU A 671 14.39 19.36 1.28
C GLU A 671 13.06 19.74 1.95
N GLY A 672 12.02 18.90 1.83
CA GLY A 672 10.72 19.18 2.43
C GLY A 672 10.76 19.28 3.96
N ASP A 673 9.69 19.76 4.59
CA ASP A 673 9.48 19.75 6.05
C ASP A 673 8.14 19.05 6.35
N LEU A 674 8.17 17.71 6.25
CA LEU A 674 7.03 16.83 6.33
C LEU A 674 7.34 15.69 7.30
N LEU A 675 6.50 15.57 8.34
CA LEU A 675 6.44 14.39 9.18
C LEU A 675 5.12 13.69 8.94
N CYS A 676 5.12 12.37 8.86
CA CYS A 676 3.88 11.62 8.79
C CYS A 676 3.88 10.47 9.79
N GLN A 677 2.69 10.04 10.18
CA GLN A 677 2.53 8.82 10.93
C GLN A 677 1.14 8.20 10.77
N THR A 678 1.09 6.87 10.83
CA THR A 678 -0.17 6.11 10.87
C THR A 678 -0.83 6.25 12.24
N LEU A 679 -2.14 6.48 12.25
CA LEU A 679 -2.96 6.55 13.46
C LEU A 679 -3.38 5.13 13.85
N ASN A 680 -2.42 4.34 14.33
CA ASN A 680 -2.60 2.92 14.62
C ASN A 680 -3.75 2.68 15.61
N GLY A 681 -4.59 1.71 15.31
CA GLY A 681 -5.70 1.27 16.15
C GLY A 681 -7.04 1.95 15.84
N VAL A 682 -7.13 2.81 14.83
CA VAL A 682 -8.41 3.38 14.37
C VAL A 682 -9.33 2.27 13.86
N ASN A 683 -8.86 1.36 13.01
CA ASN A 683 -9.65 0.22 12.54
C ASN A 683 -9.95 -0.76 13.68
N ALA A 684 -8.98 -1.02 14.57
CA ALA A 684 -9.18 -1.86 15.76
C ALA A 684 -10.28 -1.31 16.68
N PHE A 685 -10.39 0.02 16.83
CA PHE A 685 -11.47 0.67 17.58
C PHE A 685 -12.86 0.27 17.06
N PHE A 686 -13.08 0.26 15.75
CA PHE A 686 -14.36 -0.18 15.15
C PHE A 686 -14.61 -1.68 15.34
N ARG A 687 -13.55 -2.49 15.47
CA ARG A 687 -13.62 -3.93 15.74
C ARG A 687 -13.75 -4.27 17.24
N GLN A 688 -13.80 -3.29 18.15
CA GLN A 688 -13.69 -3.50 19.61
C GLN A 688 -12.41 -4.25 20.01
N GLN A 689 -11.32 -3.97 19.32
CA GLN A 689 -9.99 -4.50 19.60
C GLN A 689 -9.05 -3.37 20.01
N ALA A 690 -7.96 -3.73 20.68
CA ALA A 690 -6.87 -2.85 21.04
C ALA A 690 -5.55 -3.50 20.60
N PRO A 691 -4.60 -2.73 20.05
CA PRO A 691 -3.27 -3.26 19.77
C PRO A 691 -2.59 -3.71 21.06
N THR A 692 -1.91 -4.87 21.03
CA THR A 692 -1.16 -5.42 22.17
C THR A 692 0.28 -5.64 21.77
N ALA A 693 1.12 -4.62 21.94
CA ALA A 693 2.47 -4.63 21.39
C ALA A 693 3.47 -5.53 22.15
N HIS A 694 3.21 -5.93 23.42
CA HIS A 694 4.30 -6.45 24.29
C HIS A 694 3.92 -7.56 25.28
N LEU A 695 2.90 -8.39 25.01
CA LEU A 695 2.32 -9.23 26.08
C LEU A 695 2.43 -10.75 25.90
N ALA A 696 2.82 -11.27 24.74
CA ALA A 696 2.88 -12.72 24.54
C ALA A 696 4.07 -13.35 25.31
N ARG A 697 3.77 -14.14 26.37
CA ARG A 697 4.74 -14.90 27.19
C ARG A 697 4.48 -16.41 27.08
N GLY A 698 5.53 -17.23 27.22
CA GLY A 698 5.42 -18.68 27.44
C GLY A 698 4.55 -19.41 26.42
N ALA A 699 3.65 -20.31 26.86
CA ALA A 699 2.77 -21.06 25.97
C ALA A 699 1.83 -20.19 25.12
N ALA A 700 1.57 -18.93 25.52
CA ALA A 700 0.76 -17.99 24.75
C ALA A 700 1.51 -17.33 23.59
N ALA A 701 2.85 -17.37 23.58
CA ALA A 701 3.64 -16.99 22.40
C ALA A 701 3.38 -17.91 21.19
N ALA A 702 2.84 -19.11 21.42
CA ALA A 702 2.39 -20.02 20.35
C ALA A 702 1.06 -19.58 19.69
N TYR A 703 0.33 -18.65 20.31
CA TYR A 703 -0.93 -18.11 19.82
C TYR A 703 -0.73 -16.65 19.41
N SER A 704 -0.30 -16.42 18.16
CA SER A 704 0.02 -15.10 17.61
C SER A 704 -1.20 -14.17 17.61
N GLY A 705 -1.06 -12.97 18.20
CA GLY A 705 -2.03 -11.88 18.08
C GLY A 705 -1.37 -10.53 18.36
N ASN A 706 -1.47 -9.60 17.40
CA ASN A 706 -1.03 -8.20 17.58
C ASN A 706 -2.15 -7.30 18.11
N GLU A 707 -3.38 -7.82 18.17
CA GLU A 707 -4.56 -7.14 18.67
C GLU A 707 -5.30 -8.06 19.64
N ALA A 708 -5.87 -7.49 20.70
CA ALA A 708 -6.66 -8.20 21.68
C ALA A 708 -8.03 -7.53 21.90
N PRO A 709 -9.05 -8.29 22.33
CA PRO A 709 -10.37 -7.77 22.63
C PRO A 709 -10.33 -6.68 23.70
N LYS A 710 -11.05 -5.58 23.46
CA LYS A 710 -11.31 -4.57 24.49
C LYS A 710 -12.62 -4.89 25.22
N PRO A 711 -12.60 -5.16 26.55
CA PRO A 711 -13.76 -5.67 27.26
C PRO A 711 -14.97 -4.72 27.25
N THR A 712 -16.17 -5.28 27.05
CA THR A 712 -17.42 -4.52 26.80
C THR A 712 -17.99 -3.78 28.01
N LYS A 713 -17.84 -4.28 29.26
CA LYS A 713 -18.36 -3.60 30.47
C LYS A 713 -17.66 -2.25 30.75
N THR A 714 -16.45 -2.08 30.25
CA THR A 714 -15.63 -0.85 30.38
C THR A 714 -15.65 0.00 29.10
N SER A 715 -16.27 -0.48 28.02
CA SER A 715 -16.18 0.13 26.70
C SER A 715 -17.51 0.79 26.30
N GLN A 716 -17.48 2.10 26.04
CA GLN A 716 -18.55 2.83 25.33
C GLN A 716 -18.57 2.50 23.82
N GLN A 717 -17.63 1.68 23.33
CA GLN A 717 -17.43 1.43 21.90
C GLN A 717 -18.34 0.29 21.40
N HIS A 718 -19.01 0.51 20.27
CA HIS A 718 -19.83 -0.50 19.60
C HIS A 718 -19.04 -1.22 18.51
N PHE A 719 -19.20 -2.55 18.42
CA PHE A 719 -18.65 -3.33 17.32
C PHE A 719 -19.40 -3.02 16.02
N THR A 720 -18.64 -2.62 15.00
CA THR A 720 -19.13 -2.42 13.64
C THR A 720 -18.27 -3.23 12.67
N PRO A 721 -18.80 -4.29 12.02
CA PRO A 721 -18.01 -5.11 11.09
C PRO A 721 -17.63 -4.36 9.80
N VAL A 722 -18.36 -3.28 9.50
CA VAL A 722 -18.04 -2.31 8.45
C VAL A 722 -17.44 -1.09 9.13
N ARG A 723 -16.22 -0.72 8.76
CA ARG A 723 -15.60 0.53 9.21
C ARG A 723 -16.23 1.68 8.44
N ALA A 724 -17.10 2.43 9.10
CA ALA A 724 -17.72 3.65 8.61
C ALA A 724 -17.89 4.62 9.79
N GLY A 725 -17.50 5.88 9.62
CA GLY A 725 -17.47 6.80 10.75
C GLY A 725 -17.05 8.22 10.41
N GLN A 726 -17.11 9.09 11.41
CA GLN A 726 -16.49 10.41 11.39
C GLN A 726 -15.49 10.51 12.54
N VAL A 727 -14.34 11.13 12.29
CA VAL A 727 -13.26 11.30 13.27
C VAL A 727 -12.84 12.76 13.35
N ARG A 728 -12.47 13.21 14.54
CA ARG A 728 -11.86 14.54 14.75
C ARG A 728 -10.80 14.47 15.85
N PHE A 729 -9.83 15.37 15.78
CA PHE A 729 -8.82 15.50 16.82
C PHE A 729 -9.38 16.28 18.02
N LEU A 730 -9.30 15.71 19.21
CA LEU A 730 -9.47 16.42 20.48
C LEU A 730 -8.14 17.02 20.95
N SER A 731 -7.03 16.34 20.66
CA SER A 731 -5.67 16.81 20.90
C SER A 731 -4.72 16.24 19.84
N LEU A 732 -3.73 17.06 19.45
CA LEU A 732 -2.64 16.69 18.55
C LEU A 732 -1.40 17.48 18.98
N THR A 733 -0.43 16.79 19.56
CA THR A 733 0.74 17.39 20.21
C THR A 733 2.02 16.79 19.67
N LEU A 734 2.91 17.66 19.18
CA LEU A 734 4.24 17.31 18.71
C LEU A 734 5.22 17.41 19.87
N VAL A 735 6.01 16.37 20.12
CA VAL A 735 6.95 16.29 21.25
C VAL A 735 8.36 16.01 20.75
N ASP A 736 9.32 16.81 21.21
CA ASP A 736 10.73 16.68 20.83
C ASP A 736 11.50 15.64 21.67
N ALA A 737 12.75 15.36 21.28
CA ALA A 737 13.64 14.43 21.96
C ALA A 737 13.92 14.76 23.44
N PHE A 738 13.76 16.03 23.86
CA PHE A 738 13.91 16.47 25.25
C PHE A 738 12.56 16.55 26.01
N GLY A 739 11.45 16.26 25.34
CA GLY A 739 10.10 16.32 25.90
C GLY A 739 9.44 17.70 25.86
N ARG A 740 10.02 18.71 25.18
CA ARG A 740 9.30 19.97 24.91
C ARG A 740 8.23 19.73 23.86
N SER A 741 7.12 20.42 23.98
CA SER A 741 5.93 20.11 23.18
C SER A 741 5.27 21.33 22.55
N VAL A 742 4.73 21.11 21.36
CA VAL A 742 3.89 22.06 20.63
C VAL A 742 2.50 21.43 20.49
N GLU A 743 1.53 21.97 21.21
CA GLU A 743 0.12 21.59 21.07
C GLU A 743 -0.46 22.25 19.81
N ILE A 744 -0.70 21.46 18.77
CA ILE A 744 -1.23 21.93 17.48
C ILE A 744 -2.76 22.02 17.58
N ILE A 745 -3.38 20.97 18.11
CA ILE A 745 -4.80 20.88 18.41
C ILE A 745 -4.94 20.58 19.90
N GLY A 746 -5.81 21.32 20.58
CA GLY A 746 -6.06 21.18 22.01
C GLY A 746 -7.45 21.67 22.41
N LYS A 747 -7.68 21.75 23.72
CA LYS A 747 -9.01 22.11 24.29
C LYS A 747 -9.56 23.44 23.77
N ASN A 748 -8.70 24.38 23.40
CA ASN A 748 -9.09 25.74 23.01
C ASN A 748 -9.37 25.91 21.51
N ASN A 749 -8.93 24.97 20.65
CA ASN A 749 -9.05 25.14 19.20
C ASN A 749 -9.56 23.90 18.44
N HIS A 750 -9.80 22.76 19.10
CA HIS A 750 -10.25 21.53 18.45
C HIS A 750 -11.57 21.64 17.67
N GLY A 751 -12.40 22.65 17.96
CA GLY A 751 -13.64 22.91 17.21
C GLY A 751 -13.49 23.81 15.98
N ILE A 752 -12.32 24.42 15.78
CA ILE A 752 -12.06 25.42 14.72
C ILE A 752 -10.75 25.19 13.95
N ARG A 753 -9.81 24.38 14.46
CA ARG A 753 -8.53 24.12 13.80
C ARG A 753 -8.75 23.15 12.63
N ALA A 754 -8.67 23.70 11.41
CA ALA A 754 -8.87 22.94 10.19
C ALA A 754 -7.84 21.81 10.00
N ILE A 755 -8.32 20.68 9.49
CA ILE A 755 -7.56 19.55 8.97
C ILE A 755 -7.85 19.40 7.48
N HIS A 756 -6.81 19.16 6.68
CA HIS A 756 -6.92 19.06 5.22
C HIS A 756 -7.13 17.61 4.83
N CYS A 757 -8.36 17.28 4.45
CA CYS A 757 -8.73 15.92 4.08
C CYS A 757 -8.61 15.69 2.58
N SER A 758 -8.07 14.53 2.20
CA SER A 758 -8.08 14.04 0.83
C SER A 758 -9.53 13.88 0.32
N PRO A 759 -9.77 13.82 -1.00
CA PRO A 759 -11.11 13.54 -1.53
C PRO A 759 -11.76 12.26 -0.98
N ALA A 760 -10.97 11.26 -0.54
CA ALA A 760 -11.47 10.01 0.02
C ALA A 760 -11.85 10.09 1.51
N THR A 761 -11.37 11.11 2.22
CA THR A 761 -11.59 11.31 3.67
C THR A 761 -12.31 12.61 3.98
N ARG A 762 -12.68 13.39 2.95
CA ARG A 762 -13.41 14.64 3.07
C ARG A 762 -14.87 14.37 3.45
N LEU A 763 -15.42 15.17 4.35
CA LEU A 763 -16.83 15.09 4.73
C LEU A 763 -17.75 15.28 3.54
N SER A 764 -18.59 14.27 3.29
CA SER A 764 -19.67 14.36 2.31
C SER A 764 -20.89 15.12 2.86
N SER A 765 -21.17 15.04 4.17
CA SER A 765 -22.27 15.76 4.84
C SER A 765 -21.80 16.54 6.08
N GLY A 766 -22.72 17.15 6.84
CA GLY A 766 -22.38 17.78 8.12
C GLY A 766 -21.89 16.79 9.19
N TYR A 767 -21.29 17.32 10.26
CA TYR A 767 -20.91 16.53 11.43
C TYR A 767 -22.15 16.10 12.22
N VAL A 768 -22.23 14.82 12.57
CA VAL A 768 -23.44 14.22 13.18
C VAL A 768 -23.83 14.84 14.53
N HIS A 769 -22.89 15.41 15.28
CA HIS A 769 -23.17 16.05 16.58
C HIS A 769 -23.33 17.57 16.53
N GLY A 770 -23.31 18.20 15.36
CA GLY A 770 -23.45 19.66 15.19
C GLY A 770 -22.33 20.48 15.86
N GLY A 771 -22.40 21.82 15.77
CA GLY A 771 -21.60 22.74 16.60
C GLY A 771 -20.11 22.90 16.28
N HIS A 772 -19.60 22.28 15.22
CA HIS A 772 -18.19 22.35 14.83
C HIS A 772 -18.03 22.72 13.34
N ASP A 773 -16.92 23.37 13.00
CA ASP A 773 -16.58 23.63 11.60
C ASP A 773 -16.33 22.30 10.88
N ARG A 774 -16.92 22.15 9.68
CA ARG A 774 -16.73 20.99 8.79
C ARG A 774 -15.26 20.73 8.50
N ALA A 775 -14.44 21.78 8.50
CA ALA A 775 -13.01 21.66 8.28
C ALA A 775 -12.26 20.94 9.43
N THR A 776 -12.90 20.67 10.58
CA THR A 776 -12.25 19.99 11.74
C THR A 776 -12.47 18.49 11.80
N VAL A 777 -13.28 17.95 10.89
CA VAL A 777 -13.70 16.54 10.91
C VAL A 777 -13.16 15.86 9.64
N ALA A 778 -12.88 14.56 9.74
CA ALA A 778 -12.63 13.69 8.61
C ALA A 778 -13.68 12.56 8.58
N GLU A 779 -14.02 12.09 7.39
CA GLU A 779 -14.96 11.01 7.17
C GLU A 779 -14.22 9.73 6.78
N LEU A 780 -14.61 8.62 7.39
CA LEU A 780 -14.13 7.29 7.06
C LEU A 780 -15.25 6.58 6.30
N PRO A 781 -15.12 6.39 4.97
CA PRO A 781 -16.16 5.75 4.18
C PRO A 781 -16.29 4.26 4.54
N PRO A 782 -17.44 3.63 4.24
CA PRO A 782 -17.66 2.20 4.44
C PRO A 782 -16.56 1.36 3.79
N ARG A 783 -15.85 0.57 4.62
CA ARG A 783 -14.86 -0.43 4.20
C ARG A 783 -15.03 -1.69 5.03
N ILE A 784 -14.74 -2.85 4.45
CA ILE A 784 -14.69 -4.10 5.21
C ILE A 784 -13.42 -4.06 6.06
N ALA A 785 -13.57 -4.14 7.38
CA ALA A 785 -12.46 -4.03 8.33
C ALA A 785 -11.68 -5.35 8.51
N HIS A 786 -12.14 -6.43 7.88
CA HIS A 786 -11.51 -7.75 7.89
C HIS A 786 -10.96 -8.02 6.50
N GLY A 787 -9.84 -8.75 6.38
CA GLY A 787 -9.25 -9.11 5.08
C GLY A 787 -10.29 -9.72 4.13
N ALA A 788 -10.50 -9.09 2.97
CA ALA A 788 -11.51 -9.50 2.00
C ALA A 788 -11.04 -9.29 0.55
N ARG A 789 -11.63 -10.01 -0.40
CA ARG A 789 -11.35 -9.90 -1.83
C ARG A 789 -12.63 -10.03 -2.65
N LEU A 790 -12.65 -9.40 -3.82
CA LEU A 790 -13.68 -9.61 -4.84
C LEU A 790 -13.12 -10.57 -5.89
N ARG A 791 -13.70 -11.77 -5.96
CA ARG A 791 -13.48 -12.69 -7.08
C ARG A 791 -14.30 -12.21 -8.27
N PHE A 792 -13.65 -12.09 -9.42
CA PHE A 792 -14.30 -11.88 -10.70
C PHE A 792 -13.72 -12.88 -11.69
N ASP A 793 -14.35 -14.05 -11.73
CA ASP A 793 -13.83 -15.22 -12.44
C ASP A 793 -14.70 -15.54 -13.65
N ILE A 794 -14.08 -15.96 -14.76
CA ILE A 794 -14.80 -16.57 -15.87
C ILE A 794 -15.34 -17.91 -15.38
N LEU A 795 -16.58 -18.30 -15.73
CA LEU A 795 -17.18 -19.58 -15.33
C LEU A 795 -17.31 -20.55 -16.51
N ASP A 796 -17.44 -21.85 -16.22
CA ASP A 796 -17.86 -22.83 -17.23
C ASP A 796 -19.31 -22.51 -17.66
N PRO A 797 -19.56 -22.24 -18.96
CA PRO A 797 -20.89 -21.83 -19.45
C PRO A 797 -21.98 -22.89 -19.24
N HIS A 798 -21.62 -24.15 -18.98
CA HIS A 798 -22.54 -25.25 -18.73
C HIS A 798 -22.74 -25.58 -17.25
N ALA A 799 -21.78 -25.25 -16.38
CA ALA A 799 -21.80 -25.64 -14.97
C ALA A 799 -22.03 -24.48 -13.99
N ASP A 800 -21.92 -23.21 -14.43
CA ASP A 800 -22.01 -22.01 -13.57
C ASP A 800 -21.11 -22.10 -12.31
N GLN A 801 -20.01 -22.81 -12.45
CA GLN A 801 -18.95 -22.94 -11.46
C GLN A 801 -17.70 -22.30 -12.04
N PRO A 802 -16.83 -21.72 -11.19
CA PRO A 802 -15.52 -21.30 -11.68
C PRO A 802 -14.86 -22.52 -12.32
N PRO A 803 -13.95 -22.31 -13.29
CA PRO A 803 -13.05 -23.36 -13.73
C PRO A 803 -12.25 -23.74 -12.50
N SER A 804 -12.78 -24.71 -11.78
CA SER A 804 -12.02 -25.57 -10.95
C SER A 804 -10.87 -26.05 -11.84
N ALA A 805 -9.64 -26.16 -11.32
CA ALA A 805 -8.49 -26.59 -12.12
C ALA A 805 -8.82 -27.84 -12.98
N PHE A 806 -9.81 -28.64 -12.53
CA PHE A 806 -10.54 -29.76 -13.16
C PHE A 806 -11.07 -29.56 -14.59
N ARG A 807 -11.27 -28.33 -15.05
CA ARG A 807 -11.63 -28.02 -16.43
C ARG A 807 -10.93 -26.72 -16.81
N PRO A 808 -9.71 -26.73 -17.40
CA PRO A 808 -9.31 -25.59 -18.21
C PRO A 808 -10.47 -25.35 -19.16
N VAL A 809 -10.96 -24.13 -19.23
CA VAL A 809 -12.07 -23.91 -20.14
C VAL A 809 -11.54 -24.18 -21.53
N LEU A 810 -11.90 -25.34 -22.11
CA LEU A 810 -11.63 -25.64 -23.50
C LEU A 810 -12.27 -24.53 -24.35
N ASN A 811 -13.33 -23.89 -23.83
CA ASN A 811 -13.87 -22.65 -24.36
C ASN A 811 -14.67 -21.82 -23.31
N PRO A 812 -14.13 -20.71 -22.75
CA PRO A 812 -14.87 -19.83 -21.82
C PRO A 812 -15.99 -19.02 -22.47
N LEU A 813 -16.10 -19.14 -23.78
CA LEU A 813 -17.00 -18.35 -24.58
C LEU A 813 -18.32 -19.09 -24.68
N CYS A 814 -19.40 -18.37 -24.42
CA CYS A 814 -20.76 -18.78 -24.74
C CYS A 814 -21.07 -18.64 -26.23
N GLY A 815 -20.28 -17.84 -26.96
CA GLY A 815 -20.42 -17.59 -28.39
C GLY A 815 -19.86 -16.23 -28.77
N TRP A 816 -19.99 -15.88 -30.05
CA TRP A 816 -19.63 -14.56 -30.54
C TRP A 816 -20.80 -13.89 -31.25
N LEU A 817 -20.83 -12.57 -31.15
CA LEU A 817 -21.79 -11.72 -31.84
C LEU A 817 -21.06 -10.72 -32.71
N LEU A 818 -21.65 -10.36 -33.85
CA LEU A 818 -21.12 -9.33 -34.73
C LEU A 818 -22.27 -8.57 -35.37
N VAL A 819 -22.26 -7.24 -35.24
CA VAL A 819 -23.26 -6.36 -35.84
C VAL A 819 -22.81 -5.99 -37.25
N ASN A 820 -23.44 -6.59 -38.25
CA ASN A 820 -23.19 -6.26 -39.64
C ASN A 820 -23.92 -4.96 -39.99
N ARG A 821 -23.14 -3.87 -40.10
CA ARG A 821 -23.64 -2.52 -40.40
C ARG A 821 -24.24 -2.37 -41.80
N VAL A 822 -23.84 -3.21 -42.75
CA VAL A 822 -24.33 -3.14 -44.14
C VAL A 822 -25.76 -3.67 -44.24
N ASP A 823 -26.01 -4.82 -43.61
CA ASP A 823 -27.31 -5.50 -43.70
C ASP A 823 -28.24 -5.19 -42.51
N HIS A 824 -27.75 -4.43 -41.52
CA HIS A 824 -28.43 -4.17 -40.23
C HIS A 824 -28.90 -5.47 -39.56
N THR A 825 -27.96 -6.41 -39.40
CA THR A 825 -28.21 -7.75 -38.83
C THR A 825 -27.25 -8.10 -37.70
N LEU A 826 -27.71 -8.95 -36.78
CA LEU A 826 -26.87 -9.54 -35.74
C LEU A 826 -26.43 -10.95 -36.17
N ILE A 827 -25.14 -11.11 -36.47
CA ILE A 827 -24.55 -12.40 -36.82
C ILE A 827 -24.14 -13.14 -35.54
N VAL A 828 -24.49 -14.42 -35.46
CA VAL A 828 -24.29 -15.29 -34.31
C VAL A 828 -23.31 -16.40 -34.68
N TYR A 829 -22.23 -16.51 -33.92
CA TYR A 829 -21.21 -17.56 -34.08
C TYR A 829 -21.18 -18.47 -32.87
N HIS A 830 -20.87 -19.75 -33.12
CA HIS A 830 -20.54 -20.72 -32.09
C HIS A 830 -19.21 -20.34 -31.40
N PRO A 831 -18.94 -20.77 -30.16
CA PRO A 831 -17.70 -20.48 -29.43
C PRO A 831 -16.39 -20.80 -30.19
N ASP A 832 -16.41 -21.72 -31.15
CA ASP A 832 -15.27 -22.06 -32.02
C ASP A 832 -15.05 -21.10 -33.20
N GLY A 833 -15.91 -20.11 -33.38
CA GLY A 833 -15.87 -19.14 -34.49
C GLY A 833 -16.65 -19.56 -35.73
N THR A 834 -17.37 -20.69 -35.70
CA THR A 834 -18.22 -21.12 -36.81
C THR A 834 -19.47 -20.25 -36.90
N ALA A 835 -19.74 -19.68 -38.07
CA ALA A 835 -20.97 -18.92 -38.32
C ALA A 835 -22.20 -19.83 -38.20
N PHE A 836 -23.19 -19.42 -37.42
CA PHE A 836 -24.39 -20.23 -37.16
C PHE A 836 -25.61 -19.65 -37.89
N GLY A 837 -25.87 -18.36 -37.73
CA GLY A 837 -26.98 -17.68 -38.38
C GLY A 837 -26.99 -16.18 -38.09
N GLN A 838 -27.94 -15.47 -38.67
CA GLN A 838 -28.16 -14.05 -38.42
C GLN A 838 -29.61 -13.78 -38.00
N VAL A 839 -29.78 -12.81 -37.12
CA VAL A 839 -31.07 -12.22 -36.76
C VAL A 839 -31.28 -10.95 -37.56
N GLN A 840 -32.44 -10.82 -38.20
CA GLN A 840 -32.76 -9.68 -39.06
C GLN A 840 -34.24 -9.29 -38.92
N ILE A 841 -34.58 -8.05 -39.24
CA ILE A 841 -35.97 -7.59 -39.27
C ILE A 841 -36.56 -7.88 -40.66
N HIS A 842 -37.62 -8.67 -40.70
CA HIS A 842 -38.44 -8.91 -41.88
C HIS A 842 -39.66 -8.00 -41.91
N HIS A 843 -39.87 -7.36 -43.05
CA HIS A 843 -40.99 -6.47 -43.32
C HIS A 843 -42.05 -7.22 -44.11
N GLN A 844 -43.12 -7.64 -43.45
CA GLN A 844 -44.22 -8.34 -44.11
C GLN A 844 -45.36 -7.35 -44.41
N PRO A 845 -45.82 -7.24 -45.67
CA PRO A 845 -46.99 -6.42 -45.99
C PRO A 845 -48.24 -7.05 -45.36
N SER A 846 -48.95 -6.29 -44.53
CA SER A 846 -50.18 -6.73 -43.86
C SER A 846 -51.44 -6.07 -44.45
N GLY A 847 -51.28 -5.14 -45.40
CA GLY A 847 -52.35 -4.44 -46.11
C GLY A 847 -51.79 -3.33 -47.02
N PRO A 848 -52.64 -2.56 -47.71
CA PRO A 848 -52.20 -1.41 -48.50
C PRO A 848 -51.60 -0.33 -47.58
N GLY A 849 -50.28 -0.20 -47.58
CA GLY A 849 -49.54 0.80 -46.80
C GLY A 849 -49.07 0.34 -45.41
N ASP A 850 -49.57 -0.78 -44.89
CA ASP A 850 -49.16 -1.33 -43.58
C ASP A 850 -48.12 -2.43 -43.70
N VAL A 851 -47.03 -2.27 -42.95
CA VAL A 851 -45.90 -3.20 -42.88
C VAL A 851 -45.73 -3.66 -41.45
N VAL A 852 -45.89 -4.97 -41.21
CA VAL A 852 -45.61 -5.58 -39.92
C VAL A 852 -44.14 -5.96 -39.88
N ARG A 853 -43.39 -5.37 -38.93
CA ARG A 853 -41.99 -5.65 -38.68
C ARG A 853 -41.87 -6.86 -37.74
N THR A 854 -41.07 -7.85 -38.11
CA THR A 854 -40.85 -9.04 -37.27
C THR A 854 -39.39 -9.49 -37.32
N THR A 855 -38.81 -9.88 -36.20
CA THR A 855 -37.47 -10.46 -36.12
C THR A 855 -37.47 -11.92 -36.58
N VAL A 856 -36.63 -12.28 -37.55
CA VAL A 856 -36.56 -13.64 -38.11
C VAL A 856 -35.13 -14.18 -38.03
N TRP A 857 -35.04 -15.51 -37.85
CA TRP A 857 -33.79 -16.25 -37.91
C TRP A 857 -33.48 -16.67 -39.34
N ARG A 858 -32.23 -16.48 -39.78
CA ARG A 858 -31.72 -16.99 -41.04
C ARG A 858 -30.40 -17.73 -40.81
N ALA A 859 -30.39 -19.03 -41.08
CA ALA A 859 -29.17 -19.83 -40.98
C ALA A 859 -28.10 -19.36 -41.97
N LEU A 860 -26.83 -19.47 -41.58
CA LEU A 860 -25.67 -19.10 -42.40
C LEU A 860 -24.84 -20.35 -42.74
N PRO A 861 -24.13 -20.40 -43.90
CA PRO A 861 -23.21 -21.49 -44.19
C PRO A 861 -22.20 -21.66 -43.04
N PRO A 862 -21.97 -22.90 -42.55
CA PRO A 862 -22.31 -24.19 -43.14
C PRO A 862 -23.67 -24.78 -42.73
N ARG A 863 -24.49 -24.11 -41.90
CA ARG A 863 -25.79 -24.63 -41.43
C ARG A 863 -26.81 -24.74 -42.57
N PRO A 864 -27.73 -25.71 -42.58
CA PRO A 864 -28.73 -25.85 -43.65
C PRO A 864 -29.58 -24.56 -43.84
N PRO A 865 -29.82 -24.07 -45.08
CA PRO A 865 -30.59 -22.84 -45.31
C PRO A 865 -32.03 -22.88 -44.75
N ALA A 866 -32.63 -24.06 -44.65
CA ALA A 866 -33.99 -24.27 -44.15
C ALA A 866 -34.07 -24.43 -42.62
N GLU A 867 -32.94 -24.33 -41.91
CA GLU A 867 -32.90 -24.47 -40.45
C GLU A 867 -33.67 -23.34 -39.76
N THR A 868 -34.62 -23.73 -38.90
CA THR A 868 -35.44 -22.80 -38.10
C THR A 868 -34.77 -22.45 -36.78
N TRP A 869 -35.22 -21.38 -36.12
CA TRP A 869 -34.73 -21.02 -34.78
C TRP A 869 -34.89 -22.17 -33.77
N THR A 870 -36.00 -22.93 -33.83
CA THR A 870 -36.24 -24.07 -32.93
C THR A 870 -35.20 -25.17 -33.07
N GLN A 871 -34.67 -25.37 -34.28
CA GLN A 871 -33.59 -26.32 -34.54
C GLN A 871 -32.23 -25.74 -34.13
N ALA A 872 -31.98 -24.46 -34.44
CA ALA A 872 -30.74 -23.78 -34.06
C ALA A 872 -30.55 -23.70 -32.53
N ARG A 873 -31.60 -23.33 -31.79
CA ARG A 873 -31.56 -23.19 -30.32
C ARG A 873 -31.28 -24.50 -29.58
N ALA A 874 -31.51 -25.65 -30.21
CA ALA A 874 -31.23 -26.96 -29.61
C ALA A 874 -29.72 -27.30 -29.61
N VAL A 875 -28.94 -26.60 -30.44
CA VAL A 875 -27.50 -26.84 -30.65
C VAL A 875 -26.65 -25.69 -30.10
N LEU A 876 -27.16 -24.45 -30.16
CA LEU A 876 -26.46 -23.29 -29.62
C LEU A 876 -26.26 -23.37 -28.10
N PRO A 877 -25.17 -22.81 -27.57
CA PRO A 877 -24.96 -22.74 -26.12
C PRO A 877 -26.12 -22.02 -25.42
N ARG A 878 -26.55 -22.57 -24.27
CA ARG A 878 -27.72 -22.11 -23.50
C ARG A 878 -27.73 -20.59 -23.28
N ARG A 879 -26.57 -20.00 -22.96
CA ARG A 879 -26.45 -18.55 -22.67
C ARG A 879 -26.70 -17.67 -23.90
N LEU A 880 -26.26 -18.12 -25.07
CA LEU A 880 -26.51 -17.42 -26.33
C LEU A 880 -27.98 -17.53 -26.73
N VAL A 881 -28.60 -18.70 -26.51
CA VAL A 881 -30.04 -18.90 -26.69
C VAL A 881 -30.85 -17.98 -25.78
N GLN A 882 -30.49 -17.87 -24.50
CA GLN A 882 -31.16 -16.99 -23.54
C GLN A 882 -31.18 -15.51 -23.99
N LEU A 883 -30.10 -15.04 -24.63
CA LEU A 883 -30.02 -13.69 -25.16
C LEU A 883 -30.90 -13.46 -26.40
N LEU A 884 -31.11 -14.49 -27.23
CA LEU A 884 -31.78 -14.39 -28.54
C LEU A 884 -33.26 -14.83 -28.52
N ASP A 885 -33.64 -15.74 -27.62
CA ASP A 885 -35.00 -16.25 -27.47
C ASP A 885 -36.05 -15.14 -27.31
N PRO A 886 -35.83 -14.06 -26.54
CA PRO A 886 -36.80 -12.96 -26.40
C PRO A 886 -37.23 -12.34 -27.74
N PHE A 887 -36.37 -12.37 -28.75
CA PHE A 887 -36.61 -11.84 -30.08
C PHE A 887 -37.12 -12.89 -31.08
N LEU A 888 -36.81 -14.17 -30.89
CA LEU A 888 -37.03 -15.21 -31.91
C LEU A 888 -38.08 -16.28 -31.53
N ALA A 889 -38.30 -16.52 -30.24
CA ALA A 889 -39.28 -17.49 -29.77
C ALA A 889 -40.72 -16.96 -29.92
N VAL A 890 -41.69 -17.87 -30.06
CA VAL A 890 -43.12 -17.53 -30.17
C VAL A 890 -43.84 -17.99 -28.90
N PRO A 891 -44.59 -17.10 -28.19
CA PRO A 891 -44.73 -15.67 -28.44
C PRO A 891 -43.44 -14.88 -28.11
N ARG A 892 -43.18 -13.81 -28.85
CA ARG A 892 -42.02 -12.92 -28.61
C ARG A 892 -42.29 -12.06 -27.39
N THR A 893 -41.28 -11.90 -26.53
CA THR A 893 -41.35 -11.02 -25.35
C THR A 893 -40.75 -9.65 -25.60
N ARG A 894 -39.99 -9.49 -26.69
CA ARG A 894 -39.37 -8.22 -27.11
C ARG A 894 -39.83 -7.77 -28.48
N THR A 895 -39.84 -6.45 -28.66
CA THR A 895 -40.27 -5.78 -29.88
C THR A 895 -39.13 -5.69 -30.90
N THR A 896 -39.45 -5.27 -32.13
CA THR A 896 -38.42 -4.96 -33.13
C THR A 896 -37.62 -3.72 -32.78
N ASP A 897 -38.20 -2.79 -32.00
CA ASP A 897 -37.51 -1.57 -31.58
C ASP A 897 -36.46 -1.91 -30.50
N ASP A 898 -36.79 -2.80 -29.55
CA ASP A 898 -35.80 -3.34 -28.58
C ASP A 898 -34.59 -4.01 -29.29
N PHE A 899 -34.81 -4.59 -30.47
CA PHE A 899 -33.73 -5.21 -31.26
C PHE A 899 -32.87 -4.16 -31.96
N ASP A 900 -33.48 -3.11 -32.52
CA ASP A 900 -32.75 -1.98 -33.10
C ASP A 900 -31.92 -1.24 -32.04
N ASP A 901 -32.46 -1.10 -30.82
CA ASP A 901 -31.75 -0.52 -29.69
C ASP A 901 -30.54 -1.35 -29.29
N LEU A 902 -30.64 -2.70 -29.32
CA LEU A 902 -29.51 -3.60 -29.07
C LEU A 902 -28.39 -3.45 -30.10
N LEU A 903 -28.74 -3.42 -31.39
CA LEU A 903 -27.76 -3.22 -32.46
C LEU A 903 -27.05 -1.86 -32.31
N SER A 904 -27.83 -0.81 -32.02
CA SER A 904 -27.33 0.55 -31.80
C SER A 904 -26.43 0.63 -30.57
N LEU A 905 -26.80 -0.03 -29.47
CA LEU A 905 -25.97 -0.12 -28.27
C LEU A 905 -24.61 -0.75 -28.58
N ILE A 906 -24.61 -1.94 -29.18
CA ILE A 906 -23.36 -2.63 -29.53
C ILE A 906 -22.46 -1.73 -30.38
N ASP A 907 -23.02 -1.13 -31.42
CA ASP A 907 -22.23 -0.35 -32.38
C ASP A 907 -21.62 0.91 -31.77
N GLN A 908 -22.38 1.60 -30.92
CA GLN A 908 -21.93 2.82 -30.24
C GLN A 908 -20.88 2.51 -29.16
N GLN A 909 -21.10 1.49 -28.34
CA GLN A 909 -20.14 1.07 -27.31
C GLN A 909 -18.80 0.69 -27.95
N LEU A 910 -18.81 -0.19 -28.97
CA LEU A 910 -17.57 -0.60 -29.63
C LEU A 910 -16.88 0.55 -30.38
N SER A 911 -17.59 1.62 -30.71
CA SER A 911 -17.01 2.82 -31.31
C SER A 911 -16.34 3.73 -30.29
N SER A 912 -16.75 3.70 -29.02
CA SER A 912 -16.11 4.46 -27.93
C SER A 912 -14.90 3.75 -27.31
N LEU A 913 -14.80 2.42 -27.44
CA LEU A 913 -13.69 1.64 -26.89
C LEU A 913 -12.38 1.84 -27.66
N ALA A 914 -11.27 1.79 -26.94
CA ALA A 914 -9.92 1.87 -27.51
C ALA A 914 -9.66 0.67 -28.43
N ARG A 915 -9.14 0.97 -29.63
CA ARG A 915 -8.80 -0.06 -30.62
C ARG A 915 -7.53 -0.80 -30.23
N SER A 916 -7.56 -2.12 -30.37
CA SER A 916 -6.37 -2.93 -30.14
C SER A 916 -5.44 -2.92 -31.36
N ARG A 917 -4.12 -3.06 -31.13
CA ARG A 917 -3.11 -3.25 -32.20
C ARG A 917 -3.38 -4.48 -33.08
N TYR A 918 -4.28 -5.36 -32.67
CA TYR A 918 -4.68 -6.53 -33.44
C TYR A 918 -5.88 -6.27 -34.39
N GLU A 919 -6.42 -5.05 -34.42
CA GLU A 919 -7.62 -4.68 -35.18
C GLU A 919 -7.35 -3.96 -36.53
N HIS A 920 -6.19 -4.20 -37.14
CA HIS A 920 -5.76 -3.53 -38.39
C HIS A 920 -6.55 -3.94 -39.68
N ASP A 921 -7.79 -4.45 -39.57
CA ASP A 921 -8.55 -4.98 -40.70
C ASP A 921 -9.62 -4.01 -41.23
N ASN A 922 -9.55 -3.70 -42.53
CA ASN A 922 -10.56 -2.93 -43.27
C ASN A 922 -11.98 -3.54 -43.22
N ALA A 923 -12.10 -4.84 -42.94
CA ALA A 923 -13.39 -5.54 -42.83
C ALA A 923 -14.18 -5.12 -41.58
N ALA A 924 -13.53 -4.76 -40.47
CA ALA A 924 -14.19 -4.29 -39.25
C ALA A 924 -14.88 -2.93 -39.45
N VAL A 925 -14.44 -2.13 -40.43
CA VAL A 925 -15.10 -0.87 -40.81
C VAL A 925 -16.49 -1.13 -41.41
N LEU A 926 -16.62 -2.18 -42.24
CA LEU A 926 -17.86 -2.54 -42.92
C LEU A 926 -18.77 -3.43 -42.07
N ALA A 927 -18.21 -4.37 -41.33
CA ALA A 927 -18.94 -5.44 -40.64
C ALA A 927 -19.01 -5.28 -39.12
N GLY A 928 -18.46 -4.19 -38.55
CA GLY A 928 -18.37 -4.01 -37.10
C GLY A 928 -17.29 -4.87 -36.44
N ARG A 929 -17.14 -4.73 -35.11
CA ARG A 929 -16.17 -5.48 -34.29
C ARG A 929 -16.85 -6.69 -33.63
N PRO A 930 -16.18 -7.85 -33.52
CA PRO A 930 -16.75 -9.03 -32.87
C PRO A 930 -16.80 -8.86 -31.34
N ILE A 931 -17.91 -9.29 -30.73
CA ILE A 931 -18.14 -9.32 -29.28
C ILE A 931 -18.04 -10.75 -28.78
N ALA A 932 -17.31 -10.94 -27.67
CA ALA A 932 -17.32 -12.17 -26.91
C ALA A 932 -18.50 -12.19 -25.93
N VAL A 933 -19.27 -13.29 -25.93
CA VAL A 933 -20.26 -13.56 -24.89
C VAL A 933 -19.63 -14.47 -23.85
N VAL A 934 -19.49 -14.01 -22.61
CA VAL A 934 -18.77 -14.72 -21.55
C VAL A 934 -19.67 -14.90 -20.33
N ARG A 935 -19.67 -16.09 -19.74
CA ARG A 935 -20.28 -16.31 -18.42
C ARG A 935 -19.23 -16.00 -17.34
N ALA A 936 -19.53 -15.08 -16.44
CA ALA A 936 -18.64 -14.71 -15.36
C ALA A 936 -19.36 -14.80 -14.01
N GLY A 937 -18.58 -14.92 -12.94
CA GLY A 937 -19.06 -15.03 -11.58
C GLY A 937 -18.40 -13.99 -10.69
N LEU A 938 -19.19 -13.45 -9.79
CA LEU A 938 -18.72 -12.54 -8.75
C LEU A 938 -18.93 -13.12 -7.36
N ARG A 939 -17.90 -13.06 -6.52
CA ARG A 939 -17.99 -13.50 -5.12
C ARG A 939 -17.16 -12.59 -4.21
N LEU A 940 -17.77 -12.12 -3.14
CA LEU A 940 -17.11 -11.31 -2.12
C LEU A 940 -16.68 -12.23 -0.97
N GLU A 941 -15.38 -12.49 -0.86
CA GLU A 941 -14.81 -13.47 0.06
C GLU A 941 -14.07 -12.79 1.22
N THR A 942 -14.23 -13.30 2.44
CA THR A 942 -13.44 -12.90 3.61
C THR A 942 -12.37 -13.95 3.94
N ASN A 943 -11.23 -13.49 4.45
CA ASN A 943 -10.11 -14.35 4.87
C ASN A 943 -10.47 -15.09 6.17
N GLY A 944 -11.15 -16.22 6.03
CA GLY A 944 -11.75 -16.94 7.16
C GLY A 944 -12.98 -16.23 7.75
N THR A 945 -13.40 -16.67 8.92
CA THR A 945 -14.58 -16.12 9.62
C THR A 945 -14.24 -14.76 10.26
N PRO A 946 -14.96 -13.67 9.92
CA PRO A 946 -14.78 -12.37 10.55
C PRO A 946 -15.09 -12.43 12.06
N PRO A 947 -14.28 -11.77 12.91
CA PRO A 947 -14.55 -11.72 14.35
C PRO A 947 -15.84 -10.94 14.66
N ALA A 948 -16.50 -11.30 15.76
CA ALA A 948 -17.77 -10.74 16.21
C ALA A 948 -17.62 -9.77 17.39
N GLY A 949 -16.57 -8.95 17.37
CA GLY A 949 -16.22 -8.02 18.46
C GLY A 949 -15.59 -8.73 19.66
N ALA A 950 -15.64 -8.10 20.83
CA ALA A 950 -14.84 -8.50 21.99
C ALA A 950 -15.20 -9.86 22.64
N LYS A 951 -16.27 -10.51 22.18
CA LYS A 951 -16.73 -11.83 22.67
C LYS A 951 -16.69 -12.91 21.60
N SER A 952 -15.95 -12.68 20.50
CA SER A 952 -15.92 -13.58 19.35
C SER A 952 -15.54 -15.02 19.72
N SER A 953 -14.55 -15.16 20.61
CA SER A 953 -14.05 -16.44 21.11
C SER A 953 -15.03 -17.28 21.93
N PHE A 954 -16.12 -16.69 22.45
CA PHE A 954 -17.19 -17.42 23.15
C PHE A 954 -18.24 -18.00 22.19
N GLY A 955 -18.01 -17.96 20.87
CA GLY A 955 -18.91 -18.59 19.90
C GLY A 955 -20.27 -17.89 19.76
N GLN A 956 -20.42 -16.67 20.28
CA GLN A 956 -21.48 -15.77 19.82
C GLN A 956 -21.17 -15.43 18.36
N ALA A 957 -21.83 -16.14 17.45
CA ALA A 957 -21.77 -15.89 16.01
C ALA A 957 -22.43 -14.55 15.67
N GLY A 958 -21.83 -13.43 16.09
CA GLY A 958 -22.11 -12.11 15.51
C GLY A 958 -21.59 -12.00 14.07
N ALA A 959 -20.89 -13.03 13.57
CA ALA A 959 -20.37 -13.16 12.21
C ALA A 959 -21.43 -13.07 11.10
N LEU A 960 -22.72 -13.22 11.43
CA LEU A 960 -23.81 -13.05 10.48
C LEU A 960 -24.15 -11.57 10.16
N LYS A 961 -23.67 -10.58 10.94
CA LYS A 961 -23.98 -9.17 10.67
C LYS A 961 -23.29 -8.59 9.41
N LEU A 962 -22.07 -9.03 9.07
CA LEU A 962 -21.44 -8.62 7.81
C LEU A 962 -22.15 -9.26 6.61
N ALA A 963 -22.54 -10.53 6.73
CA ALA A 963 -23.27 -11.27 5.71
C ALA A 963 -24.69 -10.70 5.47
N ASP A 964 -25.27 -10.02 6.46
CA ASP A 964 -26.57 -9.33 6.36
C ASP A 964 -26.51 -8.10 5.45
N HIS A 965 -25.34 -7.50 5.25
CA HIS A 965 -25.17 -6.36 4.34
C HIS A 965 -25.12 -6.80 2.88
N ARG A 966 -25.68 -5.94 2.01
CA ARG A 966 -25.60 -6.07 0.56
C ARG A 966 -24.72 -4.96 0.01
N TRP A 967 -23.80 -5.33 -0.87
CA TRP A 967 -22.76 -4.45 -1.40
C TRP A 967 -22.98 -4.19 -2.89
N PRO A 968 -23.06 -2.93 -3.32
CA PRO A 968 -23.09 -2.61 -4.73
C PRO A 968 -21.81 -3.04 -5.44
N VAL A 969 -21.97 -3.56 -6.65
CA VAL A 969 -20.86 -3.76 -7.59
C VAL A 969 -21.24 -3.09 -8.91
N ARG A 970 -20.40 -2.16 -9.36
CA ARG A 970 -20.50 -1.60 -10.71
C ARG A 970 -19.60 -2.40 -11.64
N LEU A 971 -20.17 -2.91 -12.73
CA LEU A 971 -19.43 -3.52 -13.83
C LEU A 971 -19.29 -2.51 -14.95
N GLY A 972 -18.06 -2.29 -15.41
CA GLY A 972 -17.75 -1.37 -16.48
C GLY A 972 -17.79 0.11 -16.08
N THR A 973 -17.01 0.92 -16.78
CA THR A 973 -17.10 2.39 -16.70
C THR A 973 -17.00 3.04 -18.07
N ALA A 974 -17.80 4.08 -18.27
CA ALA A 974 -17.82 4.90 -19.48
C ALA A 974 -16.59 5.82 -19.59
N GLU A 975 -15.94 6.09 -18.46
CA GLU A 975 -14.81 7.01 -18.36
C GLU A 975 -13.51 6.40 -18.89
N LEU A 976 -13.48 5.08 -19.13
CA LEU A 976 -12.31 4.33 -19.57
C LEU A 976 -12.56 3.69 -20.94
N PRO A 977 -11.88 4.17 -22.00
CA PRO A 977 -11.92 3.52 -23.32
C PRO A 977 -11.40 2.07 -23.30
N GLU A 978 -10.58 1.70 -22.32
CA GLU A 978 -10.02 0.35 -22.15
C GLU A 978 -10.92 -0.60 -21.33
N ASP A 979 -12.08 -0.14 -20.85
CA ASP A 979 -13.05 -1.04 -20.21
C ASP A 979 -13.87 -1.77 -21.28
N GLY A 980 -13.63 -3.06 -21.46
CA GLY A 980 -14.19 -3.85 -22.55
C GLY A 980 -15.69 -4.13 -22.47
N LEU A 981 -16.41 -3.63 -21.46
CA LEU A 981 -17.82 -3.98 -21.28
C LEU A 981 -18.73 -3.23 -22.26
N VAL A 982 -19.43 -3.99 -23.10
CA VAL A 982 -20.54 -3.46 -23.92
C VAL A 982 -21.81 -3.44 -23.09
N ALA A 983 -22.15 -4.58 -22.49
CA ALA A 983 -23.30 -4.73 -21.60
C ALA A 983 -23.28 -6.05 -20.82
N TYR A 984 -24.15 -6.22 -19.83
CA TYR A 984 -24.33 -7.49 -19.12
C TYR A 984 -25.79 -7.81 -18.78
N CYS A 985 -26.08 -9.10 -18.64
CA CYS A 985 -27.31 -9.61 -18.05
C CYS A 985 -27.04 -10.10 -16.62
N ASP A 986 -27.91 -9.72 -15.69
CA ASP A 986 -27.86 -10.18 -14.29
C ASP A 986 -28.56 -11.53 -14.13
N GLY A 987 -27.84 -12.55 -13.66
CA GLY A 987 -28.38 -13.89 -13.47
C GLY A 987 -28.61 -14.67 -14.77
N ASP A 988 -29.71 -15.42 -14.82
CA ASP A 988 -30.06 -16.34 -15.92
C ASP A 988 -31.09 -15.76 -16.91
N ALA A 989 -31.77 -14.66 -16.56
CA ALA A 989 -32.82 -14.06 -17.37
C ALA A 989 -32.25 -12.88 -18.17
N ALA A 990 -32.36 -12.93 -19.49
CA ALA A 990 -32.00 -11.83 -20.37
C ALA A 990 -33.15 -10.80 -20.51
N ASP A 991 -33.88 -10.54 -19.43
CA ASP A 991 -35.01 -9.60 -19.44
C ASP A 991 -34.53 -8.13 -19.42
N THR A 992 -33.34 -7.89 -18.88
CA THR A 992 -32.75 -6.55 -18.86
C THR A 992 -31.29 -6.65 -19.24
N LEU A 993 -30.87 -5.77 -20.14
CA LEU A 993 -29.48 -5.60 -20.52
C LEU A 993 -28.96 -4.31 -19.91
N TRP A 994 -27.95 -4.43 -19.05
CA TRP A 994 -27.34 -3.31 -18.33
C TRP A 994 -26.12 -2.78 -19.08
N ALA A 995 -26.13 -1.49 -19.41
CA ALA A 995 -25.04 -0.83 -20.12
C ALA A 995 -24.31 0.21 -19.25
N PRO A 996 -22.97 0.36 -19.38
CA PRO A 996 -22.17 1.25 -18.54
C PRO A 996 -22.33 2.75 -18.86
N GLN A 997 -22.88 3.12 -20.01
CA GLN A 997 -23.08 4.52 -20.44
C GLN A 997 -24.46 4.80 -21.05
N ALA A 998 -24.90 6.05 -20.93
CA ALA A 998 -26.05 6.58 -21.66
C ALA A 998 -25.70 6.80 -23.13
N LEU A 999 -26.55 6.35 -24.05
CA LEU A 999 -26.39 6.60 -25.47
C LEU A 999 -27.11 7.90 -25.84
N TRP A 1000 -26.53 8.73 -26.70
CA TRP A 1000 -27.24 9.83 -27.35
C TRP A 1000 -27.48 9.43 -28.82
N PRO A 1001 -28.71 9.51 -29.37
CA PRO A 1001 -29.92 10.12 -28.82
C PRO A 1001 -30.90 9.12 -28.16
N VAL A 1002 -30.52 7.86 -27.95
CA VAL A 1002 -31.41 6.81 -27.41
C VAL A 1002 -31.62 7.01 -25.91
N PRO A 1003 -32.84 7.26 -25.40
CA PRO A 1003 -33.08 7.36 -23.96
C PRO A 1003 -32.61 6.07 -23.27
N PRO A 1004 -31.70 6.12 -22.27
CA PRO A 1004 -31.03 4.92 -21.74
C PRO A 1004 -31.90 3.96 -20.94
N ASP A 1005 -33.21 4.21 -20.89
CA ASP A 1005 -34.17 3.52 -20.04
C ASP A 1005 -35.35 3.04 -20.89
N THR A 1006 -35.07 2.08 -21.78
CA THR A 1006 -36.13 1.36 -22.49
C THR A 1006 -36.62 0.17 -21.65
N ALA A 1007 -37.64 -0.54 -22.12
CA ALA A 1007 -38.12 -1.72 -21.41
C ALA A 1007 -37.07 -2.86 -21.36
N TYR A 1008 -36.08 -2.86 -22.26
CA TYR A 1008 -35.06 -3.90 -22.41
C TYR A 1008 -33.66 -3.45 -21.99
N ILE A 1009 -33.24 -2.24 -22.37
CA ILE A 1009 -31.91 -1.72 -22.07
C ILE A 1009 -32.04 -0.71 -20.93
N ARG A 1010 -31.26 -0.92 -19.88
CA ARG A 1010 -31.17 0.00 -18.75
C ARG A 1010 -29.73 0.46 -18.58
N ARG A 1011 -29.58 1.74 -18.25
CA ARG A 1011 -28.29 2.26 -17.81
C ARG A 1011 -28.00 1.81 -16.39
N VAL A 1012 -26.74 1.51 -16.11
CA VAL A 1012 -26.24 1.46 -14.74
C VAL A 1012 -26.30 2.89 -14.19
N VAL A 1013 -27.38 3.26 -13.49
CA VAL A 1013 -27.52 4.57 -12.88
C VAL A 1013 -26.73 4.59 -11.58
N ASP A 1014 -25.87 5.60 -11.47
CA ASP A 1014 -25.13 5.92 -10.26
C ASP A 1014 -26.11 6.48 -9.21
N GLY A 1015 -26.55 5.59 -8.33
CA GLY A 1015 -27.40 5.77 -7.14
C GLY A 1015 -28.13 7.10 -6.95
N ASP A 1016 -29.39 7.17 -7.39
CA ASP A 1016 -30.35 8.07 -6.74
C ASP A 1016 -30.65 7.50 -5.33
N PRO A 1017 -30.48 8.29 -4.24
CA PRO A 1017 -30.75 7.85 -2.87
C PRO A 1017 -32.19 7.40 -2.61
N ASP A 1018 -33.14 7.74 -3.49
CA ASP A 1018 -34.56 7.30 -3.43
C ASP A 1018 -34.92 6.25 -4.50
N SER A 1019 -33.98 5.88 -5.38
CA SER A 1019 -34.14 4.84 -6.40
C SER A 1019 -33.81 3.45 -5.83
N GLN A 1020 -34.64 2.46 -6.16
CA GLN A 1020 -34.45 1.09 -5.73
C GLN A 1020 -33.20 0.48 -6.35
N ASP A 1021 -32.20 0.29 -5.49
CA ASP A 1021 -31.00 -0.54 -5.58
C ASP A 1021 -30.05 -0.35 -6.80
N PRO A 1022 -28.73 -0.40 -6.57
CA PRO A 1022 -27.77 -0.62 -7.65
C PRO A 1022 -28.07 -1.97 -8.31
N ALA A 1023 -27.86 -2.05 -9.63
CA ALA A 1023 -28.23 -3.20 -10.47
C ALA A 1023 -27.69 -4.56 -9.97
N LEU A 1024 -26.58 -4.55 -9.22
CA LEU A 1024 -25.88 -5.74 -8.78
C LEU A 1024 -25.45 -5.64 -7.31
N LEU A 1025 -25.92 -6.59 -6.49
CA LEU A 1025 -25.70 -6.61 -5.06
C LEU A 1025 -25.10 -7.94 -4.58
N LEU A 1026 -23.95 -7.89 -3.92
CA LEU A 1026 -23.28 -9.07 -3.35
C LEU A 1026 -23.35 -9.11 -1.83
N ARG A 1027 -23.24 -10.32 -1.27
CA ARG A 1027 -23.03 -10.54 0.16
C ARG A 1027 -21.62 -11.06 0.39
N ALA A 1028 -20.98 -10.61 1.46
CA ALA A 1028 -19.68 -11.13 1.87
C ALA A 1028 -19.85 -12.47 2.62
N GLY A 1029 -18.96 -13.42 2.38
CA GLY A 1029 -18.90 -14.67 3.13
C GLY A 1029 -17.48 -15.23 3.22
N PRO A 1030 -17.19 -16.16 4.14
CA PRO A 1030 -15.87 -16.77 4.27
C PRO A 1030 -15.46 -17.52 2.99
N ALA A 1031 -14.18 -17.44 2.64
CA ALA A 1031 -13.62 -18.17 1.50
C ALA A 1031 -13.82 -19.70 1.63
N ASP A 1032 -13.64 -20.22 2.85
CA ASP A 1032 -13.62 -21.67 3.14
C ASP A 1032 -15.00 -22.27 3.50
N ASP A 1033 -16.07 -21.47 3.43
CA ASP A 1033 -17.43 -21.94 3.69
C ASP A 1033 -17.90 -22.84 2.54
N SER A 1034 -17.57 -24.12 2.66
CA SER A 1034 -18.04 -25.20 1.78
C SER A 1034 -19.43 -25.71 2.16
N LEU A 1035 -20.01 -25.21 3.26
CA LEU A 1035 -21.24 -25.74 3.85
C LEU A 1035 -22.48 -24.87 3.58
N THR A 1036 -22.32 -23.65 3.05
CA THR A 1036 -23.45 -22.87 2.51
C THR A 1036 -23.31 -22.68 1.00
N VAL A 1037 -24.21 -23.32 0.28
CA VAL A 1037 -24.45 -23.17 -1.16
C VAL A 1037 -24.87 -21.73 -1.47
N ARG A 1038 -23.93 -20.79 -1.57
CA ARG A 1038 -24.13 -19.61 -2.39
C ARG A 1038 -23.10 -19.61 -3.50
N PRO A 1039 -23.47 -20.09 -4.71
CA PRO A 1039 -22.60 -20.03 -5.86
C PRO A 1039 -22.22 -18.58 -6.13
N TYR A 1040 -21.16 -18.40 -6.93
CA TYR A 1040 -20.86 -17.12 -7.56
C TYR A 1040 -22.15 -16.45 -8.04
N HIS A 1041 -22.27 -15.16 -7.80
CA HIS A 1041 -23.32 -14.39 -8.43
C HIS A 1041 -22.99 -14.29 -9.91
N CYS A 1042 -23.76 -15.00 -10.73
CA CYS A 1042 -23.43 -15.21 -12.13
C CYS A 1042 -23.98 -14.08 -13.00
N VAL A 1043 -23.16 -13.58 -13.92
CA VAL A 1043 -23.50 -12.57 -14.91
C VAL A 1043 -23.08 -13.05 -16.30
N THR A 1044 -23.82 -12.64 -17.32
CA THR A 1044 -23.43 -12.89 -18.72
C THR A 1044 -22.97 -11.58 -19.34
N LEU A 1045 -21.70 -11.51 -19.72
CA LEU A 1045 -21.06 -10.32 -20.25
C LEU A 1045 -21.05 -10.33 -21.77
N LEU A 1046 -21.38 -9.19 -22.38
CA LEU A 1046 -21.07 -8.86 -23.76
C LEU A 1046 -19.85 -7.95 -23.69
N MET A 1047 -18.69 -8.45 -24.11
CA MET A 1047 -17.44 -7.70 -23.97
C MET A 1047 -16.57 -7.74 -25.23
N ASP A 1048 -15.74 -6.71 -25.36
CA ASP A 1048 -14.61 -6.70 -26.27
C ASP A 1048 -13.61 -7.79 -25.85
N PRO A 1049 -13.21 -8.71 -26.75
CA PRO A 1049 -12.31 -9.80 -26.42
C PRO A 1049 -10.87 -9.38 -26.10
N TRP A 1050 -10.48 -8.14 -26.42
CA TRP A 1050 -9.11 -7.65 -26.21
C TRP A 1050 -8.96 -6.81 -24.95
N GLN A 1051 -10.06 -6.25 -24.45
CA GLN A 1051 -10.09 -5.35 -23.31
C GLN A 1051 -10.58 -6.07 -22.05
N GLY A 1052 -10.22 -5.53 -20.88
CA GLY A 1052 -10.67 -6.07 -19.59
C GLY A 1052 -11.97 -5.44 -19.13
N VAL A 1053 -12.84 -6.21 -18.46
CA VAL A 1053 -14.03 -5.68 -17.79
C VAL A 1053 -13.71 -5.42 -16.33
N ARG A 1054 -14.01 -4.22 -15.83
CA ARG A 1054 -13.71 -3.83 -14.44
C ARG A 1054 -14.92 -4.02 -13.54
N ALA A 1055 -14.65 -4.36 -12.28
CA ALA A 1055 -15.61 -4.43 -11.20
C ALA A 1055 -15.19 -3.48 -10.06
N VAL A 1056 -16.04 -2.48 -9.79
CA VAL A 1056 -15.80 -1.41 -8.81
C VAL A 1056 -16.81 -1.53 -7.68
N THR A 1057 -16.34 -1.38 -6.43
CA THR A 1057 -17.19 -1.51 -5.23
C THR A 1057 -16.96 -0.41 -4.20
N ASP A 1058 -15.88 0.37 -4.34
CA ASP A 1058 -15.30 1.28 -3.33
C ASP A 1058 -14.89 0.61 -2.00
N ILE A 1059 -15.49 -0.51 -1.59
CA ILE A 1059 -15.12 -1.23 -0.36
C ILE A 1059 -13.83 -2.04 -0.47
N LEU A 1060 -13.42 -2.39 -1.69
CA LEU A 1060 -12.22 -3.15 -2.03
C LEU A 1060 -11.61 -2.61 -3.33
N PRO A 1061 -10.30 -2.81 -3.57
CA PRO A 1061 -9.65 -2.42 -4.82
C PRO A 1061 -10.37 -2.96 -6.07
N VAL A 1062 -10.23 -2.21 -7.17
CA VAL A 1062 -10.84 -2.57 -8.47
C VAL A 1062 -10.31 -3.92 -8.94
N THR A 1063 -11.22 -4.82 -9.36
CA THR A 1063 -10.88 -6.13 -9.91
C THR A 1063 -11.20 -6.16 -11.40
N THR A 1064 -10.30 -6.71 -12.22
CA THR A 1064 -10.49 -6.75 -13.69
C THR A 1064 -10.53 -8.19 -14.19
N LEU A 1065 -11.55 -8.51 -14.99
CA LEU A 1065 -11.67 -9.76 -15.74
C LEU A 1065 -11.12 -9.56 -17.15
N ARG A 1066 -10.17 -10.41 -17.57
CA ARG A 1066 -9.64 -10.41 -18.95
C ARG A 1066 -9.82 -11.78 -19.59
N LEU A 1067 -10.22 -11.78 -20.86
CA LEU A 1067 -10.26 -13.01 -21.66
C LEU A 1067 -8.82 -13.42 -22.05
N PRO A 1068 -8.41 -14.68 -21.84
CA PRO A 1068 -7.07 -15.11 -22.23
C PRO A 1068 -6.82 -14.99 -23.73
N GLU A 1069 -5.79 -14.23 -24.13
CA GLU A 1069 -5.47 -13.98 -25.55
C GLU A 1069 -5.30 -15.27 -26.36
N GLY A 1070 -4.71 -16.31 -25.76
CA GLY A 1070 -4.49 -17.61 -26.38
C GLY A 1070 -5.78 -18.33 -26.80
N GLN A 1071 -6.93 -17.96 -26.24
CA GLN A 1071 -8.24 -18.55 -26.57
C GLN A 1071 -9.02 -17.67 -27.55
N ALA A 1072 -8.95 -16.35 -27.41
CA ALA A 1072 -9.65 -15.41 -28.30
C ALA A 1072 -9.00 -15.33 -29.68
N ARG A 1073 -7.67 -15.21 -29.73
CA ARG A 1073 -6.93 -14.88 -30.95
C ARG A 1073 -7.08 -15.92 -32.08
N PRO A 1074 -6.97 -17.25 -31.83
CA PRO A 1074 -7.13 -18.24 -32.89
C PRO A 1074 -8.53 -18.21 -33.50
N VAL A 1075 -9.57 -18.06 -32.67
CA VAL A 1075 -10.97 -18.03 -33.12
C VAL A 1075 -11.24 -16.78 -33.96
N LEU A 1076 -10.86 -15.62 -33.43
CA LEU A 1076 -11.03 -14.34 -34.11
C LEU A 1076 -10.34 -14.31 -35.47
N SER A 1077 -9.17 -14.96 -35.59
CA SER A 1077 -8.41 -15.00 -36.85
C SER A 1077 -9.07 -15.78 -37.99
N HIS A 1078 -10.09 -16.60 -37.73
CA HIS A 1078 -10.81 -17.36 -38.75
C HIS A 1078 -12.28 -16.95 -38.89
N LEU A 1079 -12.74 -15.91 -38.18
CA LEU A 1079 -14.10 -15.39 -38.33
C LEU A 1079 -14.32 -14.87 -39.76
N LYS A 1080 -15.29 -15.48 -40.44
CA LYS A 1080 -15.75 -15.09 -41.79
C LYS A 1080 -17.03 -14.29 -41.66
N VAL A 1081 -17.06 -13.09 -42.24
CA VAL A 1081 -18.26 -12.26 -42.31
C VAL A 1081 -19.00 -12.55 -43.62
N PRO A 1082 -20.25 -13.07 -43.58
CA PRO A 1082 -21.12 -13.14 -44.74
C PRO A 1082 -21.79 -11.79 -45.00
N PHE A 1083 -21.69 -11.29 -46.23
CA PHE A 1083 -22.44 -10.13 -46.71
C PHE A 1083 -23.61 -10.59 -47.57
N ALA A 1084 -24.83 -10.20 -47.24
CA ALA A 1084 -25.99 -10.53 -48.05
C ALA A 1084 -25.95 -9.74 -49.35
N LEU A 1085 -26.18 -10.42 -50.48
CA LEU A 1085 -26.26 -9.77 -51.78
C LEU A 1085 -27.37 -10.41 -52.59
N GLY A 1086 -28.25 -9.58 -53.14
CA GLY A 1086 -29.29 -10.01 -54.08
C GLY A 1086 -30.55 -9.15 -54.04
N PRO A 1087 -31.42 -9.26 -55.06
CA PRO A 1087 -31.29 -10.18 -56.21
C PRO A 1087 -30.25 -9.70 -57.23
N LEU A 1088 -29.25 -10.53 -57.50
CA LEU A 1088 -28.20 -10.33 -58.49
C LEU A 1088 -28.54 -11.13 -59.75
N LEU A 1089 -28.61 -10.46 -60.90
CA LEU A 1089 -28.71 -11.13 -62.19
C LEU A 1089 -27.31 -11.56 -62.63
N ALA A 1090 -26.91 -12.78 -62.24
CA ALA A 1090 -25.58 -13.28 -62.51
C ALA A 1090 -25.59 -14.69 -63.12
N ARG A 1091 -24.73 -14.87 -64.13
CA ARG A 1091 -24.48 -16.15 -64.78
C ARG A 1091 -23.48 -16.97 -63.96
N ALA A 1092 -23.60 -18.29 -64.02
CA ALA A 1092 -22.51 -19.17 -63.57
C ALA A 1092 -21.64 -19.53 -64.79
N ALA A 1093 -20.34 -19.31 -64.71
CA ALA A 1093 -19.40 -19.87 -65.67
C ALA A 1093 -19.41 -21.40 -65.58
N PRO A 1094 -19.27 -22.13 -66.71
CA PRO A 1094 -19.18 -23.58 -66.69
C PRO A 1094 -17.97 -24.02 -65.85
N ALA A 1095 -18.16 -25.05 -65.02
CA ALA A 1095 -17.08 -25.56 -64.16
C ALA A 1095 -15.97 -26.19 -65.03
N GLU A 1096 -14.75 -25.69 -64.90
CA GLU A 1096 -13.57 -26.39 -65.44
C GLU A 1096 -13.26 -27.64 -64.59
N PRO A 1097 -12.70 -28.73 -65.17
CA PRO A 1097 -12.32 -29.91 -64.40
C PRO A 1097 -11.38 -29.55 -63.24
N GLY A 1098 -11.84 -29.73 -62.00
CA GLY A 1098 -11.07 -29.41 -60.78
C GLY A 1098 -11.32 -28.02 -60.16
N ARG A 1099 -12.18 -27.18 -60.75
CA ARG A 1099 -12.60 -25.88 -60.15
C ARG A 1099 -14.10 -25.83 -59.88
N PRO A 1100 -14.54 -25.22 -58.76
CA PRO A 1100 -15.97 -25.01 -58.50
C PRO A 1100 -16.57 -24.05 -59.53
N PRO A 1101 -17.86 -24.20 -59.90
CA PRO A 1101 -18.54 -23.29 -60.81
C PRO A 1101 -18.50 -21.84 -60.27
N GLU A 1102 -18.10 -20.88 -61.09
CA GLU A 1102 -17.91 -19.49 -60.69
C GLU A 1102 -19.13 -18.62 -61.03
N VAL A 1103 -19.48 -17.64 -60.18
CA VAL A 1103 -20.51 -16.64 -60.47
C VAL A 1103 -19.84 -15.38 -61.00
N VAL A 1104 -20.29 -14.94 -62.19
CA VAL A 1104 -19.78 -13.71 -62.83
C VAL A 1104 -20.50 -12.51 -62.23
N MET A 1105 -19.76 -11.60 -61.58
CA MET A 1105 -20.34 -10.41 -60.95
C MET A 1105 -19.38 -9.21 -60.94
N PRO A 1106 -19.90 -7.97 -60.76
CA PRO A 1106 -19.06 -6.79 -60.59
C PRO A 1106 -18.18 -6.96 -59.34
N CYS A 1107 -16.86 -6.83 -59.52
CA CYS A 1107 -15.87 -6.89 -58.44
C CYS A 1107 -15.25 -5.50 -58.27
N PRO A 1108 -15.48 -4.80 -57.14
CA PRO A 1108 -14.80 -3.56 -56.79
C PRO A 1108 -13.27 -3.69 -56.88
N SER A 1109 -12.60 -2.67 -57.41
CA SER A 1109 -11.14 -2.65 -57.60
C SER A 1109 -10.33 -2.74 -56.29
N GLY A 1110 -10.95 -2.43 -55.15
CA GLY A 1110 -10.36 -2.54 -53.81
C GLY A 1110 -10.54 -3.90 -53.13
N TRP A 1111 -11.17 -4.89 -53.78
CA TRP A 1111 -11.29 -6.25 -53.22
C TRP A 1111 -9.93 -6.93 -53.16
N THR A 1112 -9.43 -7.14 -51.96
CA THR A 1112 -8.26 -7.99 -51.68
C THR A 1112 -8.72 -9.28 -51.04
N GLY A 1113 -8.01 -10.38 -51.31
CA GLY A 1113 -8.35 -11.72 -50.80
C GLY A 1113 -9.16 -12.58 -51.77
N THR A 1114 -9.40 -13.84 -51.38
CA THR A 1114 -10.20 -14.79 -52.15
C THR A 1114 -11.64 -14.75 -51.67
N TRP A 1115 -12.60 -14.56 -52.58
CA TRP A 1115 -14.01 -14.44 -52.25
C TRP A 1115 -14.83 -15.59 -52.82
N GLN A 1116 -15.91 -15.96 -52.13
CA GLN A 1116 -16.78 -17.07 -52.49
C GLN A 1116 -18.24 -16.64 -52.42
N TRP A 1117 -19.03 -17.07 -53.41
CA TRP A 1117 -20.46 -16.89 -53.43
C TRP A 1117 -21.17 -18.13 -52.87
N THR A 1118 -22.14 -17.93 -51.99
CA THR A 1118 -22.96 -19.03 -51.44
C THR A 1118 -24.44 -18.69 -51.56
N GLN A 1119 -25.26 -19.63 -52.01
CA GLN A 1119 -26.71 -19.40 -52.19
C GLN A 1119 -27.52 -20.64 -51.83
N PRO A 1120 -28.80 -20.50 -51.46
CA PRO A 1120 -29.68 -21.64 -51.23
C PRO A 1120 -29.81 -22.51 -52.50
N PRO A 1121 -30.01 -23.83 -52.36
CA PRO A 1121 -30.15 -24.74 -53.49
C PRO A 1121 -31.36 -24.36 -54.36
N ARG A 1122 -31.17 -24.36 -55.68
CA ARG A 1122 -32.17 -23.86 -56.65
C ARG A 1122 -33.21 -24.91 -57.07
N THR A 1123 -33.00 -26.19 -56.75
CA THR A 1123 -33.81 -27.31 -57.24
C THR A 1123 -34.80 -27.78 -56.17
N SER A 1124 -36.06 -27.98 -56.55
CA SER A 1124 -37.11 -28.64 -55.76
C SER A 1124 -36.80 -30.11 -55.39
N SER A 1125 -35.68 -30.67 -55.88
CA SER A 1125 -35.14 -31.97 -55.48
C SER A 1125 -34.19 -31.84 -54.27
N GLY A 1126 -34.76 -31.74 -53.07
CA GLY A 1126 -34.19 -32.25 -51.81
C GLY A 1126 -32.78 -31.86 -51.34
N GLY A 1127 -32.08 -30.92 -51.99
CA GLY A 1127 -30.76 -30.47 -51.53
C GLY A 1127 -30.88 -29.68 -50.24
N THR A 1128 -30.23 -30.14 -49.16
CA THR A 1128 -30.27 -29.48 -47.84
C THR A 1128 -29.07 -28.58 -47.57
N ALA A 1129 -28.06 -28.56 -48.45
CA ALA A 1129 -26.81 -27.83 -48.28
C ALA A 1129 -26.73 -26.57 -49.15
N TRP A 1130 -25.92 -25.59 -48.72
CA TRP A 1130 -25.61 -24.39 -49.50
C TRP A 1130 -24.90 -24.74 -50.81
N SER A 1131 -25.30 -24.10 -51.91
CA SER A 1131 -24.53 -24.16 -53.15
C SER A 1131 -23.40 -23.13 -53.11
N VAL A 1132 -22.17 -23.61 -53.28
CA VAL A 1132 -20.92 -22.85 -53.18
C VAL A 1132 -20.35 -22.61 -54.57
N HIS A 1133 -19.95 -21.38 -54.84
CA HIS A 1133 -19.43 -20.94 -56.13
C HIS A 1133 -18.20 -20.03 -55.95
N GLY A 1134 -17.22 -20.13 -56.85
CA GLY A 1134 -16.15 -19.13 -56.97
C GLY A 1134 -16.67 -17.81 -57.55
N ILE A 1135 -15.82 -16.80 -57.69
CA ILE A 1135 -16.19 -15.49 -58.25
C ILE A 1135 -15.31 -15.15 -59.44
N ALA A 1136 -15.95 -14.81 -60.56
CA ALA A 1136 -15.28 -14.28 -61.73
C ALA A 1136 -15.67 -12.79 -61.93
N PRO A 1137 -14.72 -11.90 -62.23
CA PRO A 1137 -15.04 -10.50 -62.52
C PRO A 1137 -15.86 -10.39 -63.80
N ALA A 1138 -16.92 -9.58 -63.77
CA ALA A 1138 -17.63 -9.20 -64.98
C ALA A 1138 -16.72 -8.38 -65.91
N VAL A 1139 -16.60 -8.78 -67.17
CA VAL A 1139 -15.86 -8.03 -68.20
C VAL A 1139 -16.70 -6.80 -68.60
N PRO A 1140 -16.10 -5.61 -68.76
CA PRO A 1140 -16.84 -4.39 -69.11
C PRO A 1140 -17.42 -4.35 -70.55
N ASP A 1141 -17.24 -5.40 -71.35
CA ASP A 1141 -17.76 -5.47 -72.71
C ASP A 1141 -19.28 -5.70 -72.75
N THR A 1142 -19.95 -4.93 -73.60
CA THR A 1142 -21.42 -4.79 -73.74
C THR A 1142 -22.13 -5.98 -74.41
N ASP A 1143 -21.57 -7.19 -74.37
CA ASP A 1143 -22.15 -8.35 -75.06
C ASP A 1143 -23.05 -9.14 -74.10
N LEU A 1144 -24.37 -8.94 -74.22
CA LEU A 1144 -25.39 -9.70 -73.47
C LEU A 1144 -25.69 -10.99 -74.24
N PRO A 1145 -25.23 -12.18 -73.81
CA PRO A 1145 -25.57 -13.44 -74.46
C PRO A 1145 -27.09 -13.71 -74.38
N PRO A 1146 -27.66 -14.50 -75.32
CA PRO A 1146 -29.11 -14.72 -75.45
C PRO A 1146 -29.75 -15.52 -74.30
N GLU A 1147 -28.96 -16.09 -73.38
CA GLU A 1147 -29.46 -16.83 -72.22
C GLU A 1147 -29.87 -15.89 -71.08
N ARG A 1148 -31.10 -16.04 -70.57
CA ARG A 1148 -31.60 -15.24 -69.45
C ARG A 1148 -30.79 -15.52 -68.17
N ALA A 1149 -30.04 -14.53 -67.69
CA ALA A 1149 -29.34 -14.61 -66.42
C ALA A 1149 -30.36 -14.84 -65.27
N PRO A 1150 -30.20 -15.90 -64.46
CA PRO A 1150 -31.11 -16.15 -63.36
C PRO A 1150 -30.87 -15.17 -62.21
N ALA A 1151 -31.94 -14.71 -61.57
CA ALA A 1151 -31.82 -13.99 -60.30
C ALA A 1151 -31.20 -14.92 -59.24
N ARG A 1152 -30.19 -14.42 -58.53
CA ARG A 1152 -29.45 -15.08 -57.46
C ARG A 1152 -29.52 -14.23 -56.21
N ALA A 1153 -29.78 -14.84 -55.07
CA ALA A 1153 -29.69 -14.20 -53.77
C ALA A 1153 -28.90 -15.12 -52.84
N GLY A 1154 -27.91 -14.57 -52.18
CA GLY A 1154 -26.91 -15.36 -51.46
C GLY A 1154 -26.04 -14.50 -50.56
N PHE A 1155 -24.97 -15.12 -50.07
CA PHE A 1155 -23.96 -14.49 -49.23
C PHE A 1155 -22.60 -14.52 -49.91
N LEU A 1156 -21.90 -13.40 -49.82
CA LEU A 1156 -20.52 -13.22 -50.21
C LEU A 1156 -19.63 -13.47 -48.98
N LEU A 1157 -18.68 -14.40 -49.09
CA LEU A 1157 -17.76 -14.80 -48.01
C LEU A 1157 -16.31 -14.55 -48.42
N ASN A 1158 -15.53 -13.90 -47.55
CA ASN A 1158 -14.09 -13.81 -47.72
C ASN A 1158 -13.40 -15.06 -47.14
N LEU A 1159 -12.55 -15.71 -47.94
CA LEU A 1159 -11.83 -16.95 -47.62
C LEU A 1159 -10.37 -16.74 -47.19
N THR A 1160 -9.84 -15.51 -47.24
CA THR A 1160 -8.41 -15.30 -46.99
C THR A 1160 -8.02 -15.78 -45.59
N ASP A 1161 -7.19 -16.81 -45.52
CA ASP A 1161 -6.62 -17.30 -44.27
C ASP A 1161 -5.67 -16.24 -43.70
N ARG A 1162 -5.86 -15.85 -42.45
CA ARG A 1162 -5.11 -14.76 -41.78
C ARG A 1162 -3.66 -15.13 -41.41
N ARG A 1163 -3.01 -16.02 -42.17
CA ARG A 1163 -1.57 -16.34 -42.04
C ARG A 1163 -0.79 -15.71 -43.19
N ARG A 1164 -0.35 -14.46 -43.03
CA ARG A 1164 0.88 -13.98 -43.69
C ARG A 1164 2.00 -13.91 -42.64
N PRO A 1165 3.18 -14.50 -42.89
CA PRO A 1165 4.38 -14.09 -42.17
C PRO A 1165 4.69 -12.64 -42.57
N LEU A 1166 5.08 -11.83 -41.60
CA LEU A 1166 5.74 -10.55 -41.84
C LEU A 1166 6.98 -10.83 -42.71
N ALA A 1167 6.91 -10.51 -44.00
CA ALA A 1167 8.11 -10.40 -44.81
C ALA A 1167 8.90 -9.22 -44.24
N GLY A 1168 10.14 -9.50 -43.80
CA GLY A 1168 11.01 -8.50 -43.19
C GLY A 1168 11.14 -7.27 -44.08
N ASN A 1169 10.88 -6.11 -43.49
CA ASN A 1169 11.42 -4.85 -44.01
C ASN A 1169 12.95 -4.99 -43.99
N ARG A 1170 13.55 -5.19 -45.16
CA ARG A 1170 14.90 -4.72 -45.39
C ARG A 1170 14.83 -3.20 -45.34
N GLU A 1171 15.44 -2.62 -44.32
CA GLU A 1171 15.94 -1.25 -44.36
C GLU A 1171 16.83 -1.12 -45.61
N GLU A 1172 16.37 -0.34 -46.59
CA GLU A 1172 17.27 0.40 -47.46
C GLU A 1172 17.37 1.80 -46.87
N ALA A 1173 18.57 2.13 -46.37
CA ALA A 1173 18.99 3.45 -45.90
C ALA A 1173 18.97 4.48 -47.06
N PRO A 1174 18.90 5.79 -46.78
CA PRO A 1174 19.89 6.52 -45.98
C PRO A 1174 19.37 7.15 -44.69
#